data_AF-A0A9P6H013-F1
#
_entry.id   AF-A0A9P6H013-F1
#
_cell.length_a   1.000
_cell.length_b   1.000
_cell.length_c   1.000
_cell.angle_alpha   90.00
_cell.angle_beta   90.00
_cell.angle_gamma   90.00
#
_symmetry.space_group_name_H-M   'P 1'
#
loop_
_entity.id
_entity.type
_entity.pdbx_description
1 polymer ?
#
loop_
_entity_poly.entity_id
_entity_poly.type
_entity_poly.pdbx_seq_one_letter_code
_entity_poly.pdbx_strand_id
1 'polypeptide(L)'
;MKDENTQCLSAYFKFSKLLLNFEILIPKMSKTIEETYQKKTPLEHILLRPDTYIGSVEKETQSIYVWDDDTKKIILKNISYVPGLYKIFDEIIVNAADNKIRDPKMSVIKVDIDVKNNKISVFNDGKGVPIEMHKEEKVYVPELIFGQLLTSSNYNDDEKKVTGGRNGYGAKLCNIFSTEFIVETADNRVKKIYKQYYRNNMAITEKPEIESYTDKGFTRITFKPDLKRFKMESLDSDIVSLLKKRVYDLSATVKNIKVYLNGELITVSGFKDYVGLYLPVDAPVVHSIINNRWELAFTVSEDQFQQVSFVNSICTSKGGTHVTHVVDQLIEKIAEQIKKKHKDLTVKPALIKGSIFIFINCLVDNPAFDSQTKENLTLRLSAFGSKCEPIEAFCNKLLKDTNIVDKVSEYAKLKANLQLKKTDGTKTTRLTGIDKLEDANLAGTRRSQECTMILTEGDSAKTLAVSGISQVGRDLYGVFPLRGKVLNVREASNKQILENKEIVALKKILGLQHNKVYENTSSLRYGHLMIMTDQDHDGSHIKGLLINFFDHFYPSLLKIPGFLQEFITPIIRVTKGEQTKDFFTIPEFEEWEKLPEARGWKAKYYKGLGTSNSKDAKQYFSNLPLHVKTFKPLQPEDREAIDLAFNKKKADARKTWLMGFVPGTYLDQTPSHISISDFVNRELILFSMADNIRSIPNVMDGLKPGQRKVMFGCFKKKLYTEIKVAQLVGSISEQTNYRHGETSLATTIIGLAQDFVGANNINLLMPNGQFGSRILGGKDCSSPRYIYTQISAITRTIFHEKDELVLNFLNEEGKSVEPEYYVPVIPMVLVNGAEGIGTGWSTNIPNFNPLDIVENIKRLIRDEPLVEMVPFYRNFKGSIEKIEAGKYQVNGIYEEEGGETVITELPVGVWTQNYKKYLNSLLDDKKIVDFTEHHTEKFVHFRIQPAVDPEILKLNTTISTNNMICFDPTHKIKRYNTVEDILKEFYYIRLRLYMSRKEKLLEIIKDDLLKIENKIRFIQEVVTDSLKINKRKRKDIVEDLEERNYLRLNDFEYLLSMSISSLTYERIDQLNKEYENRKEHHADLLSKTPKDIWLEDLEAFLVEYQKILDEDEEEYGESLLGKPMGKKLKKRSTKKTVADTPKKRTTKKVTEIVEDTPKKRTTKKSTTTSKTSTRKRTKKTVTTEKVETEVKNKETGKIKNVTTTDTIGTSRKIIDLEESSSNDKPRPWKNY
;
A
#
# COMPACT_ATOMS: atom_id res chain seq x y z
N MET A 1 30.81 84.14 29.42
CA MET A 1 31.27 85.05 28.35
C MET A 1 32.63 84.60 27.79
N LYS A 2 32.63 83.64 26.86
CA LYS A 2 33.64 83.37 25.81
C LYS A 2 33.37 81.98 25.20
N ASP A 3 32.18 81.80 24.59
CA ASP A 3 31.92 80.68 23.66
C ASP A 3 30.62 80.82 22.82
N GLU A 4 29.89 81.95 22.93
CA GLU A 4 28.53 82.08 22.39
C GLU A 4 28.45 82.61 20.95
N ASN A 5 29.51 83.23 20.41
CA ASN A 5 29.47 83.85 19.07
C ASN A 5 29.70 82.89 17.88
N THR A 6 30.16 81.66 18.12
CA THR A 6 30.44 80.70 17.04
C THR A 6 29.16 80.00 16.53
N GLN A 7 28.09 79.97 17.34
CA GLN A 7 26.86 79.24 17.00
C GLN A 7 25.96 79.98 15.99
N CYS A 8 25.94 81.31 15.96
CA CYS A 8 25.08 82.09 15.06
C CYS A 8 25.45 81.93 13.56
N LEU A 9 26.75 81.84 13.22
CA LEU A 9 27.19 81.64 11.84
C LEU A 9 26.86 80.24 11.30
N SER A 10 26.82 79.23 12.18
CA SER A 10 26.39 77.85 11.85
C SER A 10 24.91 77.78 11.46
N ALA A 11 24.07 78.58 12.11
CA ALA A 11 22.64 78.65 11.81
C ALA A 11 22.36 79.19 10.39
N TYR A 12 23.05 80.26 9.98
CA TYR A 12 22.80 80.90 8.69
C TYR A 12 23.15 79.99 7.49
N PHE A 13 24.29 79.29 7.55
CA PHE A 13 24.68 78.33 6.51
C PHE A 13 23.80 77.07 6.46
N LYS A 14 23.23 76.63 7.60
CA LYS A 14 22.24 75.54 7.60
C LYS A 14 20.90 75.96 7.00
N PHE A 15 20.46 77.20 7.22
CA PHE A 15 19.23 77.72 6.59
C PHE A 15 19.39 77.86 5.06
N SER A 16 20.52 78.40 4.61
CA SER A 16 20.86 78.49 3.18
C SER A 16 20.79 77.13 2.46
N LYS A 17 21.32 76.06 3.09
CA LYS A 17 21.34 74.73 2.48
C LYS A 17 20.02 73.96 2.57
N LEU A 18 19.05 74.43 3.36
CA LEU A 18 17.71 73.84 3.43
C LEU A 18 16.81 74.31 2.27
N LEU A 19 16.97 75.56 1.84
CA LEU A 19 16.19 76.16 0.74
C LEU A 19 16.55 75.63 -0.66
N LEU A 20 17.72 75.00 -0.82
CA LEU A 20 18.17 74.43 -2.10
C LEU A 20 17.68 73.00 -2.38
N ASN A 21 17.06 72.34 -1.40
CA ASN A 21 16.41 71.02 -1.56
C ASN A 21 14.87 71.10 -1.50
N PHE A 22 14.30 72.30 -1.37
CA PHE A 22 12.89 72.52 -1.68
C PHE A 22 12.74 72.74 -3.19
N GLU A 23 12.80 71.64 -3.96
CA GLU A 23 11.93 71.57 -5.13
C GLU A 23 10.50 71.73 -4.60
N ILE A 24 9.87 72.86 -4.94
CA ILE A 24 8.48 73.13 -4.61
C ILE A 24 7.66 71.95 -5.13
N LEU A 25 6.76 71.42 -4.30
CA LEU A 25 5.69 70.53 -4.75
C LEU A 25 4.70 71.33 -5.61
N ILE A 26 5.16 71.70 -6.81
CA ILE A 26 4.29 71.96 -7.95
C ILE A 26 3.42 70.70 -8.03
N PRO A 27 2.09 70.81 -7.94
CA PRO A 27 1.25 69.64 -8.16
C PRO A 27 1.60 69.14 -9.55
N LYS A 28 2.16 67.91 -9.63
CA LYS A 28 2.53 67.28 -10.91
C LYS A 28 1.36 67.49 -11.84
N MET A 29 1.54 68.34 -12.86
CA MET A 29 0.45 68.67 -13.77
C MET A 29 -0.11 67.33 -14.24
N SER A 30 -1.42 67.13 -14.09
CA SER A 30 -2.06 65.92 -14.56
C SER A 30 -1.72 65.85 -16.04
N LYS A 31 -0.83 64.91 -16.40
CA LYS A 31 -0.29 64.79 -17.75
C LYS A 31 -1.44 64.97 -18.72
N THR A 32 -1.26 65.85 -19.69
CA THR A 32 -2.25 66.03 -20.75
C THR A 32 -2.56 64.67 -21.38
N ILE A 33 -3.74 64.54 -21.99
CA ILE A 33 -4.17 63.27 -22.58
C ILE A 33 -3.13 62.83 -23.63
N GLU A 34 -2.53 63.80 -24.30
CA GLU A 34 -1.45 63.72 -25.28
C GLU A 34 -0.11 63.24 -24.66
N GLU A 35 0.27 63.75 -23.48
CA GLU A 35 1.47 63.29 -22.74
C GLU A 35 1.31 61.92 -22.07
N THR A 36 0.06 61.49 -21.85
CA THR A 36 -0.31 60.20 -21.26
C THR A 36 -0.40 59.11 -22.32
N TYR A 37 -1.16 59.34 -23.39
CA TYR A 37 -1.46 58.36 -24.44
C TYR A 37 -0.61 58.58 -25.69
N GLN A 38 0.70 58.35 -25.55
CA GLN A 38 1.67 58.60 -26.62
C GLN A 38 1.69 57.48 -27.67
N LYS A 39 1.33 57.80 -28.92
CA LYS A 39 1.67 56.95 -30.08
C LYS A 39 3.17 57.05 -30.37
N LYS A 40 3.81 55.92 -30.68
CA LYS A 40 5.20 55.82 -31.15
C LYS A 40 5.27 55.12 -32.49
N THR A 41 6.27 55.45 -33.29
CA THR A 41 6.65 54.67 -34.48
C THR A 41 7.28 53.33 -34.08
N PRO A 42 7.32 52.32 -34.96
CA PRO A 42 7.99 51.04 -34.67
C PRO A 42 9.47 51.21 -34.30
N LEU A 43 10.18 52.14 -34.94
CA LEU A 43 11.59 52.43 -34.68
C LEU A 43 11.80 53.04 -33.28
N GLU A 44 11.01 54.05 -32.91
CA GLU A 44 11.02 54.60 -31.55
C GLU A 44 10.66 53.54 -30.51
N HIS A 45 9.68 52.68 -30.78
CA HIS A 45 9.28 51.63 -29.85
C HIS A 45 10.41 50.62 -29.62
N ILE A 46 11.09 50.17 -30.68
CA ILE A 46 12.27 49.27 -30.58
C ILE A 46 13.37 49.91 -29.72
N LEU A 47 13.67 51.20 -29.94
CA LEU A 47 14.72 51.91 -29.19
C LEU A 47 14.31 52.26 -27.74
N LEU A 48 13.02 52.39 -27.45
CA LEU A 48 12.47 52.66 -26.11
C LEU A 48 12.24 51.38 -25.29
N ARG A 49 11.97 50.25 -25.96
CA ARG A 49 11.63 48.95 -25.38
C ARG A 49 12.41 47.83 -26.10
N PRO A 50 13.76 47.79 -25.97
CA PRO A 50 14.61 46.82 -26.65
C PRO A 50 14.33 45.36 -26.28
N ASP A 51 13.88 45.13 -25.04
CA ASP A 51 13.74 43.81 -24.42
C ASP A 51 12.95 42.80 -25.27
N THR A 52 11.80 43.22 -25.81
CA THR A 52 10.95 42.36 -26.68
C THR A 52 11.55 42.05 -28.06
N TYR A 53 12.66 42.68 -28.44
CA TYR A 53 13.29 42.56 -29.77
C TYR A 53 14.69 41.96 -29.74
N ILE A 54 15.53 42.34 -28.77
CA ILE A 54 16.91 41.85 -28.63
C ILE A 54 17.21 41.26 -27.25
N GLY A 55 16.28 41.35 -26.29
CA GLY A 55 16.53 41.10 -24.88
C GLY A 55 17.10 42.33 -24.15
N SER A 56 17.46 42.13 -22.89
CA SER A 56 17.93 43.19 -22.00
C SER A 56 19.12 43.98 -22.55
N VAL A 57 19.09 45.31 -22.36
CA VAL A 57 20.22 46.22 -22.58
C VAL A 57 20.98 46.56 -21.29
N GLU A 58 20.58 45.96 -20.16
CA GLU A 58 21.32 45.99 -18.91
C GLU A 58 22.42 44.92 -18.91
N LYS A 59 23.43 45.07 -18.04
CA LYS A 59 24.38 43.98 -17.78
C LYS A 59 23.74 42.91 -16.89
N GLU A 60 23.79 41.67 -17.35
CA GLU A 60 23.38 40.48 -16.61
C GLU A 60 24.59 39.60 -16.30
N THR A 61 24.65 39.09 -15.07
CA THR A 61 25.69 38.16 -14.64
C THR A 61 25.14 36.74 -14.64
N GLN A 62 25.66 35.88 -15.51
CA GLN A 62 25.18 34.50 -15.71
C GLN A 62 26.36 33.52 -15.77
N SER A 63 26.13 32.27 -15.37
CA SER A 63 27.09 31.17 -15.50
C SER A 63 26.87 30.48 -16.85
N ILE A 64 27.72 30.74 -17.84
CA ILE A 64 27.56 30.22 -19.21
C ILE A 64 28.90 29.77 -19.81
N TYR A 65 28.81 28.95 -20.85
CA TYR A 65 29.98 28.42 -21.55
C TYR A 65 30.57 29.48 -22.50
N VAL A 66 31.81 29.86 -22.26
CA VAL A 66 32.54 30.90 -23.01
C VAL A 66 33.88 30.37 -23.51
N TRP A 67 34.48 31.07 -24.48
CA TRP A 67 35.80 30.75 -24.99
C TRP A 67 36.87 31.34 -24.08
N ASP A 68 37.79 30.48 -23.64
CA ASP A 68 38.94 30.85 -22.84
C ASP A 68 40.21 30.87 -23.70
N ASP A 69 40.83 32.04 -23.78
CA ASP A 69 42.00 32.25 -24.65
C ASP A 69 43.29 31.64 -24.09
N ASP A 70 43.37 31.35 -22.79
CA ASP A 70 44.55 30.78 -22.15
C ASP A 70 44.59 29.26 -22.31
N THR A 71 43.50 28.56 -21.99
CA THR A 71 43.37 27.10 -22.12
C THR A 71 42.99 26.63 -23.52
N LYS A 72 42.54 27.54 -24.41
CA LYS A 72 41.99 27.24 -25.75
C LYS A 72 40.82 26.26 -25.71
N LYS A 73 39.98 26.38 -24.68
CA LYS A 73 38.80 25.52 -24.43
C LYS A 73 37.53 26.34 -24.21
N ILE A 74 36.40 25.64 -24.20
CA ILE A 74 35.11 26.21 -23.83
C ILE A 74 34.82 25.83 -22.37
N ILE A 75 34.85 26.83 -21.48
CA ILE A 75 34.71 26.64 -20.03
C ILE A 75 33.44 27.29 -19.51
N LEU A 76 32.87 26.76 -18.44
CA LEU A 76 31.76 27.39 -17.71
C LEU A 76 32.33 28.53 -16.85
N LYS A 77 31.98 29.78 -17.18
CA LYS A 77 32.44 30.98 -16.48
C LYS A 77 31.25 31.84 -16.06
N ASN A 78 31.32 32.43 -14.87
CA ASN A 78 30.42 33.51 -14.49
C ASN A 78 30.90 34.78 -15.20
N ILE A 79 30.14 35.28 -16.17
CA ILE A 79 30.46 36.51 -16.91
C ILE A 79 29.37 37.57 -16.75
N SER A 80 29.72 38.86 -16.91
CA SER A 80 28.78 39.99 -16.84
C SER A 80 28.67 40.73 -18.18
N TYR A 81 27.66 40.36 -18.97
CA TYR A 81 27.49 40.77 -20.38
C TYR A 81 26.11 41.40 -20.62
N VAL A 82 25.92 42.03 -21.79
CA VAL A 82 24.62 42.61 -22.17
C VAL A 82 23.94 41.70 -23.21
N PRO A 83 22.80 41.06 -22.89
CA PRO A 83 22.12 40.12 -23.79
C PRO A 83 21.78 40.73 -25.17
N GLY A 84 21.31 41.98 -25.20
CA GLY A 84 20.98 42.68 -26.44
C GLY A 84 22.17 42.87 -27.39
N LEU A 85 23.37 43.10 -26.84
CA LEU A 85 24.60 43.23 -27.63
C LEU A 85 25.04 41.89 -28.22
N TYR A 86 24.97 40.82 -27.43
CA TYR A 86 25.17 39.45 -27.92
C TYR A 86 24.15 39.10 -29.02
N LYS A 87 22.88 39.50 -28.83
CA LYS A 87 21.79 39.09 -29.73
C LYS A 87 21.85 39.76 -31.10
N ILE A 88 22.26 41.04 -31.18
CA ILE A 88 22.45 41.70 -32.50
C ILE A 88 23.59 41.09 -33.30
N PHE A 89 24.61 40.53 -32.64
CA PHE A 89 25.68 39.77 -33.29
C PHE A 89 25.19 38.39 -33.74
N ASP A 90 24.49 37.67 -32.86
CA ASP A 90 23.90 36.36 -33.16
C ASP A 90 22.98 36.39 -34.38
N GLU A 91 22.11 37.39 -34.54
CA GLU A 91 21.26 37.48 -35.73
C GLU A 91 22.07 37.70 -37.03
N ILE A 92 23.22 38.38 -37.02
CA ILE A 92 24.08 38.48 -38.21
C ILE A 92 24.80 37.14 -38.48
N ILE A 93 25.30 36.48 -37.44
CA ILE A 93 25.93 35.14 -37.54
C ILE A 93 24.94 34.08 -38.06
N VAL A 94 23.68 34.11 -37.60
CA VAL A 94 22.62 33.20 -38.08
C VAL A 94 22.25 33.49 -39.53
N ASN A 95 22.23 34.75 -39.97
CA ASN A 95 22.01 35.07 -41.39
C ASN A 95 23.15 34.56 -42.29
N ALA A 96 24.40 34.62 -41.83
CA ALA A 96 25.54 34.02 -42.55
C ALA A 96 25.43 32.49 -42.60
N ALA A 97 25.04 31.83 -41.50
CA ALA A 97 24.80 30.38 -41.46
C ALA A 97 23.63 29.95 -42.37
N ASP A 98 22.51 30.68 -42.35
CA ASP A 98 21.36 30.46 -43.23
C ASP A 98 21.75 30.50 -44.72
N ASN A 99 22.78 31.25 -45.10
CA ASN A 99 23.23 31.28 -46.49
C ASN A 99 23.87 29.96 -46.96
N LYS A 100 24.36 29.08 -46.06
CA LYS A 100 24.76 27.70 -46.42
C LYS A 100 23.58 26.85 -46.88
N ILE A 101 22.39 27.14 -46.38
CA ILE A 101 21.14 26.45 -46.73
C ILE A 101 20.62 27.00 -48.07
N ARG A 102 20.78 28.31 -48.32
CA ARG A 102 20.42 28.98 -49.59
C ARG A 102 21.38 28.65 -50.73
N ASP A 103 22.66 28.52 -50.44
CA ASP A 103 23.72 28.11 -51.38
C ASP A 103 24.66 27.08 -50.74
N PRO A 104 24.44 25.77 -50.99
CA PRO A 104 25.32 24.71 -50.51
C PRO A 104 26.80 24.84 -50.91
N LYS A 105 27.12 25.66 -51.93
CA LYS A 105 28.49 25.91 -52.39
C LYS A 105 29.28 26.89 -51.52
N MET A 106 28.62 27.62 -50.62
CA MET A 106 29.27 28.50 -49.64
C MET A 106 30.31 27.73 -48.83
N SER A 107 31.55 28.22 -48.75
CA SER A 107 32.71 27.47 -48.26
C SER A 107 33.49 28.17 -47.13
N VAL A 108 33.25 29.47 -46.90
CA VAL A 108 33.97 30.30 -45.94
C VAL A 108 33.02 31.25 -45.20
N ILE A 109 33.10 31.25 -43.87
CA ILE A 109 32.68 32.39 -43.03
C ILE A 109 33.93 33.00 -42.39
N LYS A 110 33.99 34.32 -42.30
CA LYS A 110 35.00 35.05 -41.50
C LYS A 110 34.29 35.99 -40.53
N VAL A 111 34.77 36.05 -39.29
CA VAL A 111 34.29 36.99 -38.28
C VAL A 111 35.48 37.74 -37.71
N ASP A 112 35.47 39.07 -37.85
CA ASP A 112 36.52 39.95 -37.32
C ASP A 112 35.93 40.82 -36.21
N ILE A 113 36.48 40.71 -35.00
CA ILE A 113 36.07 41.43 -33.79
C ILE A 113 37.18 42.40 -33.42
N ASP A 114 37.06 43.65 -33.88
CA ASP A 114 37.98 44.75 -33.56
C ASP A 114 37.54 45.47 -32.29
N VAL A 115 38.09 45.01 -31.17
CA VAL A 115 37.89 45.60 -29.84
C VAL A 115 38.43 47.04 -29.75
N LYS A 116 39.47 47.40 -30.51
CA LYS A 116 40.07 48.75 -30.45
C LYS A 116 39.14 49.80 -31.06
N ASN A 117 38.47 49.46 -32.16
CA ASN A 117 37.51 50.33 -32.83
C ASN A 117 36.05 50.08 -32.42
N ASN A 118 35.79 49.13 -31.52
CA ASN A 118 34.45 48.62 -31.16
C ASN A 118 33.64 48.19 -32.40
N LYS A 119 34.27 47.53 -33.37
CA LYS A 119 33.73 47.24 -34.70
C LYS A 119 33.74 45.74 -34.97
N ILE A 120 32.65 45.21 -35.53
CA ILE A 120 32.50 43.78 -35.83
C ILE A 120 32.19 43.63 -37.32
N SER A 121 32.84 42.66 -37.97
CA SER A 121 32.59 42.30 -39.37
C SER A 121 32.26 40.82 -39.49
N VAL A 122 31.23 40.49 -40.25
CA VAL A 122 30.86 39.11 -40.61
C VAL A 122 30.80 39.01 -42.12
N PHE A 123 31.62 38.13 -42.68
CA PHE A 123 31.71 37.84 -44.11
C PHE A 123 31.30 36.38 -44.37
N ASN A 124 30.55 36.14 -45.44
CA ASN A 124 30.36 34.82 -46.03
C ASN A 124 30.57 34.87 -47.55
N ASP A 125 31.11 33.80 -48.14
CA ASP A 125 31.15 33.63 -49.60
C ASP A 125 29.82 33.06 -50.14
N GLY A 126 29.83 32.52 -51.36
CA GLY A 126 28.64 31.94 -52.00
C GLY A 126 27.73 33.00 -52.64
N LYS A 127 26.46 32.67 -52.84
CA LYS A 127 25.49 33.59 -53.42
C LYS A 127 25.29 34.83 -52.53
N GLY A 128 25.59 36.02 -53.07
CA GLY A 128 25.30 37.31 -52.44
C GLY A 128 23.81 37.71 -52.54
N VAL A 129 23.47 38.87 -51.98
CA VAL A 129 22.11 39.43 -52.04
C VAL A 129 21.86 40.02 -53.44
N PRO A 130 20.68 39.80 -54.06
CA PRO A 130 20.37 40.35 -55.39
C PRO A 130 20.60 41.86 -55.51
N ILE A 131 21.43 42.29 -56.47
CA ILE A 131 21.65 43.73 -56.74
C ILE A 131 20.65 44.18 -57.83
N GLU A 132 19.37 44.13 -57.45
CA GLU A 132 18.21 44.38 -58.30
C GLU A 132 17.25 45.38 -57.61
N MET A 133 16.49 46.15 -58.39
CA MET A 133 15.43 47.02 -57.86
C MET A 133 14.17 46.21 -57.60
N HIS A 134 13.60 46.32 -56.40
CA HIS A 134 12.33 45.69 -56.05
C HIS A 134 11.18 46.41 -56.77
N LYS A 135 10.31 45.65 -57.46
CA LYS A 135 9.31 46.22 -58.38
C LYS A 135 8.22 47.05 -57.69
N GLU A 136 7.86 46.66 -56.47
CA GLU A 136 6.77 47.27 -55.69
C GLU A 136 7.31 48.40 -54.82
N GLU A 137 8.21 48.05 -53.89
CA GLU A 137 8.89 48.96 -52.94
C GLU A 137 9.85 49.99 -53.57
N LYS A 138 10.22 49.84 -54.86
CA LYS A 138 11.04 50.80 -55.64
C LYS A 138 12.40 51.18 -55.04
N VAL A 139 12.96 50.32 -54.20
CA VAL A 139 14.33 50.41 -53.65
C VAL A 139 15.14 49.17 -54.05
N TYR A 140 16.47 49.22 -53.90
CA TYR A 140 17.31 48.03 -54.12
C TYR A 140 17.01 46.94 -53.08
N VAL A 141 17.07 45.66 -53.47
CA VAL A 141 16.80 44.53 -52.55
C VAL A 141 17.68 44.51 -51.29
N PRO A 142 18.99 44.86 -51.31
CA PRO A 142 19.77 44.97 -50.07
C PRO A 142 19.28 46.11 -49.16
N GLU A 143 18.89 47.26 -49.73
CA GLU A 143 18.28 48.37 -48.97
C GLU A 143 16.98 47.93 -48.29
N LEU A 144 16.13 47.21 -49.03
CA LEU A 144 14.87 46.68 -48.51
C LEU A 144 15.09 45.72 -47.32
N ILE A 145 16.02 44.77 -47.44
CA ILE A 145 16.18 43.72 -46.42
C ILE A 145 17.05 44.10 -45.22
N PHE A 146 17.84 45.20 -45.31
CA PHE A 146 18.70 45.68 -44.23
C PHE A 146 18.33 47.06 -43.66
N GLY A 147 17.63 47.90 -44.42
CA GLY A 147 17.19 49.25 -44.02
C GLY A 147 15.72 49.38 -43.64
N GLN A 148 14.85 48.42 -44.02
CA GLN A 148 13.41 48.47 -43.71
C GLN A 148 12.96 47.35 -42.78
N LEU A 149 12.16 47.69 -41.77
CA LEU A 149 11.53 46.72 -40.85
C LEU A 149 10.49 45.86 -41.57
N LEU A 150 10.18 44.70 -41.00
CA LEU A 150 9.17 43.76 -41.54
C LEU A 150 9.46 43.25 -42.97
N THR A 151 10.74 43.07 -43.32
CA THR A 151 11.16 42.46 -44.60
C THR A 151 11.90 41.15 -44.38
N SER A 152 11.47 40.09 -45.08
CA SER A 152 11.95 38.70 -44.94
C SER A 152 11.69 37.90 -46.22
N SER A 153 12.54 36.92 -46.53
CA SER A 153 12.24 35.87 -47.53
C SER A 153 11.44 34.70 -46.94
N ASN A 154 11.18 34.74 -45.63
CA ASN A 154 10.68 33.61 -44.85
C ASN A 154 9.27 33.89 -44.27
N TYR A 155 8.46 34.69 -44.98
CA TYR A 155 7.04 34.93 -44.64
C TYR A 155 6.06 33.91 -45.24
N ASN A 156 6.45 33.19 -46.31
CA ASN A 156 5.73 32.00 -46.71
C ASN A 156 6.10 30.84 -45.76
N ASP A 157 5.16 30.50 -44.86
CA ASP A 157 5.25 29.43 -43.86
C ASP A 157 4.69 28.07 -44.37
N ASP A 158 4.07 28.04 -45.56
CA ASP A 158 3.70 26.77 -46.22
C ASP A 158 4.95 26.02 -46.68
N GLU A 159 5.94 26.77 -47.20
CA GLU A 159 7.30 26.29 -47.42
C GLU A 159 7.98 25.93 -46.09
N LYS A 160 8.31 24.64 -45.91
CA LYS A 160 9.03 24.15 -44.72
C LYS A 160 10.52 24.46 -44.83
N LYS A 161 10.96 25.39 -43.97
CA LYS A 161 12.28 26.00 -43.95
C LYS A 161 13.01 25.65 -42.66
N VAL A 162 14.24 25.18 -42.80
CA VAL A 162 15.18 24.85 -41.70
C VAL A 162 16.17 25.98 -41.42
N THR A 163 15.75 27.22 -41.66
CA THR A 163 16.54 28.45 -41.41
C THR A 163 16.28 29.03 -40.01
N GLY A 164 17.22 29.82 -39.49
CA GLY A 164 17.09 30.54 -38.21
C GLY A 164 16.43 31.92 -38.32
N GLY A 165 16.38 32.51 -39.51
CA GLY A 165 15.55 33.69 -39.81
C GLY A 165 14.07 33.32 -40.01
N ARG A 166 13.15 34.04 -39.36
CA ARG A 166 11.70 33.96 -39.59
C ARG A 166 11.07 35.35 -39.68
N ASN A 167 10.99 36.03 -38.54
CA ASN A 167 10.18 37.23 -38.30
C ASN A 167 10.57 38.51 -39.09
N GLY A 168 11.69 38.51 -39.83
CA GLY A 168 12.13 39.64 -40.67
C GLY A 168 12.80 40.81 -39.93
N TYR A 169 13.09 40.67 -38.64
CA TYR A 169 13.70 41.74 -37.83
C TYR A 169 15.23 41.70 -37.75
N GLY A 170 15.86 40.51 -37.65
CA GLY A 170 17.22 40.32 -37.11
C GLY A 170 18.29 41.32 -37.57
N ALA A 171 18.56 41.41 -38.88
CA ALA A 171 19.59 42.31 -39.39
C ALA A 171 19.25 43.80 -39.26
N LYS A 172 17.95 44.17 -39.26
CA LYS A 172 17.53 45.55 -38.96
C LYS A 172 17.74 45.88 -37.49
N LEU A 173 17.53 44.94 -36.57
CA LEU A 173 17.83 45.18 -35.15
C LEU A 173 19.32 45.44 -34.93
N CYS A 174 20.21 44.75 -35.65
CA CYS A 174 21.64 45.07 -35.65
C CYS A 174 21.93 46.49 -36.18
N ASN A 175 21.30 46.90 -37.28
CA ASN A 175 21.39 48.26 -37.84
C ASN A 175 20.88 49.34 -36.85
N ILE A 176 19.69 49.12 -36.26
CA ILE A 176 19.05 50.02 -35.28
C ILE A 176 19.88 50.16 -34.00
N PHE A 177 20.55 49.11 -33.53
CA PHE A 177 21.44 49.19 -32.37
C PHE A 177 22.91 49.43 -32.75
N SER A 178 23.17 50.03 -33.92
CA SER A 178 24.49 50.47 -34.35
C SER A 178 24.59 51.99 -34.62
N THR A 179 25.79 52.53 -34.48
CA THR A 179 26.16 53.90 -34.88
C THR A 179 26.62 53.98 -36.34
N GLU A 180 27.26 52.91 -36.82
CA GLU A 180 27.59 52.62 -38.21
C GLU A 180 27.16 51.19 -38.52
N PHE A 181 26.44 50.98 -39.62
CA PHE A 181 26.14 49.67 -40.17
C PHE A 181 26.37 49.71 -41.69
N ILE A 182 27.14 48.76 -42.20
CA ILE A 182 27.59 48.71 -43.60
C ILE A 182 27.13 47.39 -44.19
N VAL A 183 26.39 47.48 -45.29
CA VAL A 183 26.03 46.34 -46.15
C VAL A 183 26.97 46.37 -47.34
N GLU A 184 27.66 45.26 -47.60
CA GLU A 184 28.46 45.08 -48.81
C GLU A 184 28.21 43.68 -49.39
N THR A 185 27.94 43.59 -50.69
CA THR A 185 27.61 42.31 -51.32
C THR A 185 27.93 42.33 -52.82
N ALA A 186 28.29 41.16 -53.35
CA ALA A 186 28.56 40.97 -54.77
C ALA A 186 27.61 39.95 -55.39
N ASP A 187 26.98 40.34 -56.50
CA ASP A 187 26.07 39.48 -57.27
C ASP A 187 26.58 39.28 -58.69
N ASN A 188 27.26 38.14 -58.88
CA ASN A 188 27.86 37.73 -60.14
C ASN A 188 26.81 37.54 -61.27
N ARG A 189 25.51 37.42 -60.96
CA ARG A 189 24.45 37.35 -61.99
C ARG A 189 24.34 38.66 -62.79
N VAL A 190 24.48 39.79 -62.10
CA VAL A 190 24.43 41.14 -62.69
C VAL A 190 25.82 41.78 -62.81
N LYS A 191 26.88 41.07 -62.38
CA LYS A 191 28.29 41.48 -62.36
C LYS A 191 28.51 42.84 -61.66
N LYS A 192 27.94 42.98 -60.47
CA LYS A 192 28.05 44.18 -59.63
C LYS A 192 28.47 43.87 -58.22
N ILE A 193 29.12 44.85 -57.59
CA ILE A 193 29.23 45.00 -56.14
C ILE A 193 28.32 46.14 -55.71
N TYR A 194 27.72 46.00 -54.54
CA TYR A 194 26.83 46.96 -53.90
C TYR A 194 27.35 47.23 -52.50
N LYS A 195 27.47 48.50 -52.12
CA LYS A 195 27.95 48.92 -50.81
C LYS A 195 27.12 50.10 -50.29
N GLN A 196 26.58 49.99 -49.09
CA GLN A 196 25.67 50.97 -48.52
C GLN A 196 25.94 51.19 -47.03
N TYR A 197 25.88 52.45 -46.61
CA TYR A 197 26.12 52.89 -45.25
C TYR A 197 24.82 53.34 -44.57
N TYR A 198 24.69 53.00 -43.30
CA TYR A 198 23.63 53.43 -42.40
C TYR A 198 24.25 54.05 -41.16
N ARG A 199 23.67 55.16 -40.69
CA ARG A 199 24.14 55.92 -39.51
C ARG A 199 23.04 56.12 -38.50
N ASN A 200 23.44 56.36 -37.25
CA ASN A 200 22.59 56.83 -36.16
C ASN A 200 21.32 55.98 -35.98
N ASN A 201 21.48 54.72 -35.58
CA ASN A 201 20.36 53.82 -35.28
C ASN A 201 19.39 53.59 -36.46
N MET A 202 19.93 53.40 -37.66
CA MET A 202 19.20 53.27 -38.93
C MET A 202 18.39 54.53 -39.37
N ALA A 203 18.51 55.66 -38.65
CA ALA A 203 17.77 56.89 -38.98
C ALA A 203 18.30 57.61 -40.24
N ILE A 204 19.54 57.32 -40.66
CA ILE A 204 20.14 57.83 -41.90
C ILE A 204 20.52 56.65 -42.76
N THR A 205 20.01 56.62 -43.99
CA THR A 205 20.39 55.67 -45.05
C THR A 205 21.12 56.46 -46.13
N GLU A 206 22.38 56.12 -46.38
CA GLU A 206 23.18 56.74 -47.45
C GLU A 206 22.85 56.07 -48.80
N LYS A 207 23.05 56.77 -49.92
CA LYS A 207 22.86 56.19 -51.25
C LYS A 207 23.88 55.06 -51.50
N PRO A 208 23.49 53.95 -52.14
CA PRO A 208 24.42 52.85 -52.38
C PRO A 208 25.46 53.20 -53.45
N GLU A 209 26.71 52.87 -53.15
CA GLU A 209 27.80 52.76 -54.11
C GLU A 209 27.60 51.45 -54.89
N ILE A 210 27.57 51.53 -56.23
CA ILE A 210 27.35 50.35 -57.09
C ILE A 210 28.36 50.37 -58.23
N GLU A 211 29.24 49.39 -58.26
CA GLU A 211 30.36 49.28 -59.21
C GLU A 211 30.33 47.93 -59.95
N SER A 212 31.10 47.81 -61.04
CA SER A 212 31.26 46.56 -61.80
C SER A 212 32.16 45.57 -61.05
N TYR A 213 31.73 44.31 -60.94
CA TYR A 213 32.46 43.27 -60.20
C TYR A 213 32.28 41.90 -60.86
N THR A 214 33.38 41.18 -61.09
CA THR A 214 33.41 39.94 -61.87
C THR A 214 33.85 38.69 -61.10
N ASP A 215 34.26 38.86 -59.84
CA ASP A 215 34.71 37.78 -58.97
C ASP A 215 33.54 37.02 -58.30
N LYS A 216 33.87 36.10 -57.39
CA LYS A 216 32.88 35.29 -56.65
C LYS A 216 31.97 36.17 -55.81
N GLY A 217 30.68 35.79 -55.76
CA GLY A 217 29.72 36.42 -54.87
C GLY A 217 30.12 36.30 -53.39
N PHE A 218 29.67 37.26 -52.60
CA PHE A 218 29.82 37.29 -51.15
C PHE A 218 28.78 38.21 -50.51
N THR A 219 28.64 38.14 -49.20
CA THR A 219 28.00 39.16 -48.37
C THR A 219 28.92 39.48 -47.18
N ARG A 220 29.12 40.77 -46.91
CA ARG A 220 29.83 41.31 -45.75
C ARG A 220 28.92 42.30 -45.04
N ILE A 221 28.65 42.04 -43.77
CA ILE A 221 27.96 42.96 -42.86
C ILE A 221 28.98 43.44 -41.84
N THR A 222 29.18 44.75 -41.75
CA THR A 222 30.14 45.34 -40.81
C THR A 222 29.45 46.42 -40.00
N PHE A 223 29.52 46.33 -38.66
CA PHE A 223 28.76 47.20 -37.77
C PHE A 223 29.56 47.65 -36.55
N LYS A 224 29.19 48.82 -36.02
CA LYS A 224 29.73 49.44 -34.81
C LYS A 224 28.58 49.65 -33.81
N PRO A 225 28.41 48.74 -32.83
CA PRO A 225 27.33 48.80 -31.86
C PRO A 225 27.22 50.16 -31.16
N ASP A 226 25.99 50.59 -30.88
CA ASP A 226 25.71 51.77 -30.07
C ASP A 226 25.88 51.43 -28.58
N LEU A 227 27.15 51.32 -28.17
CA LEU A 227 27.51 50.92 -26.81
C LEU A 227 26.91 51.82 -25.73
N LYS A 228 26.59 53.09 -26.05
CA LYS A 228 25.88 54.00 -25.13
C LYS A 228 24.48 53.48 -24.77
N ARG A 229 23.76 52.88 -25.72
CA ARG A 229 22.45 52.23 -25.48
C ARG A 229 22.57 50.93 -24.68
N PHE A 230 23.70 50.24 -24.82
CA PHE A 230 24.06 49.06 -24.03
C PHE A 230 24.76 49.39 -22.70
N LYS A 231 24.89 50.69 -22.34
CA LYS A 231 25.57 51.17 -21.12
C LYS A 231 27.02 50.66 -20.99
N MET A 232 27.73 50.61 -22.13
CA MET A 232 29.12 50.17 -22.25
C MET A 232 29.99 51.25 -22.90
N GLU A 233 31.29 51.23 -22.61
CA GLU A 233 32.28 52.13 -23.21
C GLU A 233 33.12 51.41 -24.28
N SER A 234 33.35 50.11 -24.11
CA SER A 234 34.08 49.23 -25.03
C SER A 234 33.52 47.81 -25.03
N LEU A 235 33.93 47.00 -26.01
CA LEU A 235 33.70 45.55 -26.01
C LEU A 235 34.62 44.89 -24.97
N ASP A 236 34.12 44.70 -23.75
CA ASP A 236 34.88 44.08 -22.66
C ASP A 236 35.19 42.59 -22.88
N SER A 237 36.12 42.05 -22.06
CA SER A 237 36.60 40.67 -22.19
C SER A 237 35.49 39.62 -22.03
N ASP A 238 34.48 39.89 -21.21
CA ASP A 238 33.40 38.96 -20.92
C ASP A 238 32.44 38.83 -22.11
N ILE A 239 32.03 39.94 -22.74
CA ILE A 239 31.28 39.86 -24.01
C ILE A 239 32.17 39.25 -25.10
N VAL A 240 33.46 39.62 -25.21
CA VAL A 240 34.35 39.11 -26.27
C VAL A 240 34.54 37.59 -26.17
N SER A 241 34.74 37.02 -24.98
CA SER A 241 34.81 35.55 -24.80
C SER A 241 33.52 34.83 -25.19
N LEU A 242 32.35 35.45 -25.00
CA LEU A 242 31.07 34.90 -25.47
C LEU A 242 30.91 35.02 -26.99
N LEU A 243 31.25 36.17 -27.59
CA LEU A 243 31.23 36.38 -29.04
C LEU A 243 32.17 35.38 -29.74
N LYS A 244 33.40 35.21 -29.25
CA LYS A 244 34.36 34.21 -29.72
C LYS A 244 33.77 32.81 -29.70
N LYS A 245 33.23 32.37 -28.54
CA LYS A 245 32.55 31.07 -28.41
C LYS A 245 31.48 30.86 -29.48
N ARG A 246 30.66 31.88 -29.73
CA ARG A 246 29.60 31.82 -30.74
C ARG A 246 30.12 31.74 -32.20
N VAL A 247 31.37 32.12 -32.47
CA VAL A 247 32.05 31.82 -33.74
C VAL A 247 32.50 30.34 -33.80
N TYR A 248 32.99 29.77 -32.71
CA TYR A 248 33.29 28.32 -32.63
C TYR A 248 32.04 27.45 -32.85
N ASP A 249 30.86 27.89 -32.39
CA ASP A 249 29.58 27.21 -32.66
C ASP A 249 29.28 27.02 -34.16
N LEU A 250 29.79 27.89 -35.03
CA LEU A 250 29.60 27.76 -36.48
C LEU A 250 30.37 26.57 -37.06
N SER A 251 31.60 26.31 -36.59
CA SER A 251 32.38 25.14 -37.02
C SER A 251 31.76 23.80 -36.61
N ALA A 252 30.88 23.83 -35.60
CA ALA A 252 30.14 22.68 -35.10
C ALA A 252 28.77 22.49 -35.81
N THR A 253 28.06 23.58 -36.04
CA THR A 253 26.68 23.54 -36.56
C THR A 253 26.59 23.58 -38.08
N VAL A 254 27.46 24.33 -38.76
CA VAL A 254 27.44 24.53 -40.20
C VAL A 254 28.35 23.51 -40.89
N LYS A 255 27.76 22.52 -41.56
CA LYS A 255 28.50 21.42 -42.18
C LYS A 255 29.26 21.86 -43.43
N ASN A 256 30.46 21.34 -43.61
CA ASN A 256 31.34 21.57 -44.78
C ASN A 256 31.61 23.06 -45.06
N ILE A 257 32.21 23.75 -44.07
CA ILE A 257 32.61 25.16 -44.17
C ILE A 257 33.93 25.40 -43.40
N LYS A 258 34.69 26.43 -43.79
CA LYS A 258 35.83 26.95 -43.02
C LYS A 258 35.41 28.22 -42.27
N VAL A 259 35.61 28.26 -40.97
CA VAL A 259 35.31 29.43 -40.14
C VAL A 259 36.61 30.10 -39.70
N TYR A 260 36.73 31.40 -39.96
CA TYR A 260 37.87 32.21 -39.53
C TYR A 260 37.45 33.21 -38.45
N LEU A 261 38.32 33.43 -37.47
CA LEU A 261 38.17 34.40 -36.39
C LEU A 261 39.39 35.33 -36.39
N ASN A 262 39.19 36.63 -36.61
CA ASN A 262 40.25 37.64 -36.73
C ASN A 262 41.39 37.23 -37.71
N GLY A 263 41.04 36.53 -38.80
CA GLY A 263 41.97 35.99 -39.78
C GLY A 263 42.55 34.59 -39.49
N GLU A 264 42.48 34.09 -38.25
CA GLU A 264 42.92 32.74 -37.89
C GLU A 264 41.87 31.68 -38.27
N LEU A 265 42.29 30.51 -38.74
CA LEU A 265 41.38 29.41 -39.07
C LEU A 265 41.04 28.60 -37.80
N ILE A 266 39.75 28.45 -37.50
CA ILE A 266 39.29 27.52 -36.47
C ILE A 266 39.55 26.09 -36.94
N THR A 267 40.37 25.35 -36.17
CA THR A 267 40.87 24.00 -36.50
C THR A 267 39.86 22.87 -36.24
N VAL A 268 38.74 23.18 -35.58
CA VAL A 268 37.70 22.23 -35.15
C VAL A 268 36.91 21.71 -36.35
N SER A 269 36.92 20.40 -36.60
CA SER A 269 36.27 19.79 -37.76
C SER A 269 34.91 19.15 -37.42
N GLY A 270 33.88 19.99 -37.28
CA GLY A 270 32.51 19.54 -37.05
C GLY A 270 32.17 19.23 -35.60
N PHE A 271 31.00 18.61 -35.39
CA PHE A 271 30.34 18.56 -34.08
C PHE A 271 31.10 17.75 -33.03
N LYS A 272 31.76 16.64 -33.41
CA LYS A 272 32.51 15.79 -32.47
C LYS A 272 33.72 16.53 -31.88
N ASP A 273 34.50 17.19 -32.72
CA ASP A 273 35.70 17.93 -32.28
C ASP A 273 35.31 19.11 -31.38
N TYR A 274 34.21 19.79 -31.72
CA TYR A 274 33.64 20.88 -30.91
C TYR A 274 33.24 20.41 -29.51
N VAL A 275 32.63 19.23 -29.38
CA VAL A 275 32.30 18.63 -28.07
C VAL A 275 33.58 18.39 -27.25
N GLY A 276 34.71 18.07 -27.89
CA GLY A 276 36.01 17.93 -27.23
C GLY A 276 36.53 19.22 -26.57
N LEU A 277 36.12 20.41 -27.02
CA LEU A 277 36.50 21.69 -26.40
C LEU A 277 35.95 21.88 -24.99
N TYR A 278 34.87 21.17 -24.63
CA TYR A 278 34.18 21.28 -23.35
C TYR A 278 34.79 20.41 -22.24
N LEU A 279 35.70 19.49 -22.59
CA LEU A 279 35.97 18.30 -21.78
C LEU A 279 37.47 18.06 -21.51
N PRO A 280 37.82 17.29 -20.47
CA PRO A 280 39.14 16.66 -20.34
C PRO A 280 39.50 15.81 -21.56
N VAL A 281 40.80 15.61 -21.82
CA VAL A 281 41.29 14.86 -23.00
C VAL A 281 40.79 13.42 -23.00
N ASP A 282 40.73 12.79 -21.83
CA ASP A 282 40.36 11.37 -21.65
C ASP A 282 38.86 11.15 -21.35
N ALA A 283 38.01 12.18 -21.52
CA ALA A 283 36.59 12.09 -21.21
C ALA A 283 35.85 11.18 -22.21
N PRO A 284 35.03 10.21 -21.75
CA PRO A 284 34.29 9.33 -22.65
C PRO A 284 33.17 10.10 -23.37
N VAL A 285 33.31 10.27 -24.69
CA VAL A 285 32.32 10.95 -25.56
C VAL A 285 31.71 9.97 -26.56
N VAL A 286 30.41 9.73 -26.41
CA VAL A 286 29.63 8.94 -27.37
C VAL A 286 28.95 9.88 -28.35
N HIS A 287 29.55 10.04 -29.54
CA HIS A 287 28.98 10.78 -30.68
C HIS A 287 28.35 9.82 -31.71
N SER A 288 27.27 10.27 -32.36
CA SER A 288 26.68 9.68 -33.57
C SER A 288 25.81 10.69 -34.33
N ILE A 289 25.82 10.60 -35.66
CA ILE A 289 24.78 11.19 -36.52
C ILE A 289 23.62 10.19 -36.54
N ILE A 290 22.42 10.61 -36.13
CA ILE A 290 21.23 9.75 -36.07
C ILE A 290 20.53 9.73 -37.43
N ASN A 291 20.37 10.90 -38.05
CA ASN A 291 19.89 11.07 -39.42
C ASN A 291 20.31 12.44 -39.97
N ASN A 292 19.93 12.77 -41.20
CA ASN A 292 20.29 14.02 -41.89
C ASN A 292 19.94 15.31 -41.11
N ARG A 293 18.99 15.25 -40.17
CA ARG A 293 18.51 16.38 -39.37
C ARG A 293 18.85 16.30 -37.88
N TRP A 294 19.50 15.22 -37.40
CA TRP A 294 19.80 15.02 -35.98
C TRP A 294 21.18 14.42 -35.76
N GLU A 295 22.00 15.12 -34.98
CA GLU A 295 23.34 14.71 -34.58
C GLU A 295 23.53 14.92 -33.08
N LEU A 296 24.02 13.88 -32.40
CA LEU A 296 24.11 13.82 -30.95
C LEU A 296 25.54 13.53 -30.49
N ALA A 297 25.93 14.11 -29.35
CA ALA A 297 27.00 13.59 -28.53
C ALA A 297 26.61 13.57 -27.05
N PHE A 298 27.08 12.56 -26.32
CA PHE A 298 26.78 12.34 -24.91
C PHE A 298 28.08 12.14 -24.12
N THR A 299 28.11 12.67 -22.90
CA THR A 299 29.07 12.28 -21.86
C THR A 299 28.41 12.27 -20.48
N VAL A 300 29.09 11.68 -19.49
CA VAL A 300 28.56 11.50 -18.14
C VAL A 300 28.84 12.77 -17.32
N SER A 301 27.78 13.46 -16.90
CA SER A 301 27.92 14.62 -16.01
C SER A 301 28.34 14.20 -14.60
N GLU A 302 29.00 15.11 -13.88
CA GLU A 302 29.41 14.87 -12.50
C GLU A 302 28.22 14.86 -11.53
N ASP A 303 27.52 15.98 -11.36
CA ASP A 303 26.45 16.16 -10.36
C ASP A 303 25.12 16.75 -10.90
N GLN A 304 25.10 17.39 -12.08
CA GLN A 304 23.93 18.11 -12.58
C GLN A 304 23.66 17.87 -14.07
N PHE A 305 22.38 17.92 -14.47
CA PHE A 305 22.01 17.86 -15.88
C PHE A 305 22.62 19.05 -16.66
N GLN A 306 23.39 18.75 -17.71
CA GLN A 306 24.00 19.75 -18.58
C GLN A 306 23.57 19.54 -20.03
N GLN A 307 23.41 20.63 -20.77
CA GLN A 307 22.97 20.57 -22.17
C GLN A 307 23.62 21.68 -23.01
N VAL A 308 24.01 21.34 -24.25
CA VAL A 308 24.40 22.30 -25.28
C VAL A 308 23.68 21.92 -26.56
N SER A 309 22.65 22.68 -26.93
CA SER A 309 21.81 22.36 -28.09
C SER A 309 21.73 23.48 -29.11
N PHE A 310 21.56 23.07 -30.37
CA PHE A 310 21.39 23.95 -31.51
C PHE A 310 20.19 23.53 -32.37
N VAL A 311 19.42 24.53 -32.81
CA VAL A 311 18.29 24.38 -33.73
C VAL A 311 18.52 25.33 -34.90
N ASN A 312 18.68 24.82 -36.12
CA ASN A 312 18.93 25.63 -37.32
C ASN A 312 20.10 26.62 -37.10
N SER A 313 21.22 26.13 -36.55
CA SER A 313 22.40 26.90 -36.10
C SER A 313 22.17 27.97 -35.01
N ILE A 314 20.96 28.17 -34.50
CA ILE A 314 20.67 29.00 -33.31
C ILE A 314 21.09 28.23 -32.04
N CYS A 315 21.75 28.90 -31.09
CA CYS A 315 22.13 28.31 -29.80
C CYS A 315 20.93 28.34 -28.82
N THR A 316 20.33 27.18 -28.54
CA THR A 316 19.25 27.05 -27.56
C THR A 316 19.83 26.82 -26.15
N SER A 317 20.36 27.89 -25.54
CA SER A 317 21.02 27.89 -24.23
C SER A 317 20.14 27.36 -23.09
N LYS A 318 18.83 27.58 -23.15
CA LYS A 318 17.84 27.11 -22.16
C LYS A 318 17.21 25.75 -22.55
N GLY A 319 17.52 25.23 -23.73
CA GLY A 319 17.06 23.94 -24.24
C GLY A 319 15.68 24.03 -24.88
N GLY A 320 14.75 23.17 -24.48
CA GLY A 320 13.38 23.14 -25.00
C GLY A 320 12.89 21.74 -25.34
N THR A 321 11.82 21.67 -26.14
CA THR A 321 11.12 20.44 -26.51
C THR A 321 11.99 19.41 -27.22
N HIS A 322 12.99 19.84 -27.99
CA HIS A 322 13.97 18.96 -28.65
C HIS A 322 14.93 18.30 -27.66
N VAL A 323 15.35 19.02 -26.61
CA VAL A 323 16.22 18.47 -25.56
C VAL A 323 15.45 17.44 -24.74
N THR A 324 14.23 17.75 -24.33
CA THR A 324 13.35 16.83 -23.59
C THR A 324 13.10 15.52 -24.36
N HIS A 325 12.77 15.61 -25.66
CA HIS A 325 12.56 14.45 -26.54
C HIS A 325 13.73 13.47 -26.56
N VAL A 326 14.97 13.97 -26.63
CA VAL A 326 16.16 13.11 -26.61
C VAL A 326 16.42 12.57 -25.20
N VAL A 327 16.38 13.45 -24.18
CA VAL A 327 16.77 13.10 -22.81
C VAL A 327 15.83 12.07 -22.18
N ASP A 328 14.53 12.15 -22.41
CA ASP A 328 13.57 11.24 -21.78
C ASP A 328 13.70 9.81 -22.35
N GLN A 329 13.99 9.65 -23.66
CA GLN A 329 14.34 8.36 -24.26
C GLN A 329 15.63 7.75 -23.67
N LEU A 330 16.66 8.57 -23.42
CA LEU A 330 17.88 8.11 -22.77
C LEU A 330 17.61 7.65 -21.33
N ILE A 331 16.80 8.41 -20.58
CA ILE A 331 16.42 8.08 -19.20
C ILE A 331 15.68 6.74 -19.14
N GLU A 332 14.72 6.50 -20.03
CA GLU A 332 13.99 5.23 -20.10
C GLU A 332 14.92 4.05 -20.36
N LYS A 333 15.80 4.14 -21.37
CA LYS A 333 16.68 3.03 -21.74
C LYS A 333 17.77 2.74 -20.70
N ILE A 334 18.28 3.78 -20.04
CA ILE A 334 19.20 3.63 -18.89
C ILE A 334 18.48 3.00 -17.69
N ALA A 335 17.23 3.40 -17.39
CA ALA A 335 16.43 2.81 -16.32
C ALA A 335 16.12 1.32 -16.58
N GLU A 336 15.80 0.95 -17.83
CA GLU A 336 15.60 -0.44 -18.26
C GLU A 336 16.86 -1.28 -18.00
N GLN A 337 18.04 -0.77 -18.38
CA GLN A 337 19.30 -1.48 -18.23
C GLN A 337 19.77 -1.59 -16.76
N ILE A 338 19.54 -0.55 -15.94
CA ILE A 338 19.77 -0.63 -14.48
C ILE A 338 18.87 -1.72 -13.87
N LYS A 339 17.58 -1.77 -14.24
CA LYS A 339 16.63 -2.78 -13.75
C LYS A 339 17.00 -4.21 -14.19
N LYS A 340 17.62 -4.38 -15.36
CA LYS A 340 18.19 -5.66 -15.82
C LYS A 340 19.43 -6.07 -15.00
N LYS A 341 20.38 -5.15 -14.79
CA LYS A 341 21.65 -5.41 -14.07
C LYS A 341 21.45 -5.56 -12.56
N HIS A 342 20.49 -4.86 -11.98
CA HIS A 342 20.21 -4.80 -10.54
C HIS A 342 18.69 -4.84 -10.28
N LYS A 343 18.11 -6.04 -10.31
CA LYS A 343 16.66 -6.28 -10.23
C LYS A 343 15.98 -5.64 -9.01
N ASP A 344 16.70 -5.54 -7.89
CA ASP A 344 16.18 -5.02 -6.62
C ASP A 344 16.43 -3.50 -6.42
N LEU A 345 17.09 -2.82 -7.38
CA LEU A 345 17.43 -1.40 -7.30
C LEU A 345 16.48 -0.52 -8.13
N THR A 346 15.52 0.11 -7.47
CA THR A 346 14.64 1.09 -8.12
C THR A 346 15.28 2.48 -8.13
N VAL A 347 15.54 3.04 -9.32
CA VAL A 347 16.13 4.37 -9.52
C VAL A 347 15.07 5.38 -9.97
N LYS A 348 15.13 6.62 -9.48
CA LYS A 348 14.24 7.70 -9.93
C LYS A 348 14.75 8.35 -11.23
N PRO A 349 13.89 8.65 -12.23
CA PRO A 349 14.26 9.36 -13.46
C PRO A 349 15.11 10.62 -13.26
N ALA A 350 14.79 11.43 -12.25
CA ALA A 350 15.53 12.65 -11.92
C ALA A 350 17.01 12.41 -11.51
N LEU A 351 17.34 11.23 -10.97
CA LEU A 351 18.74 10.89 -10.69
C LEU A 351 19.51 10.57 -11.98
N ILE A 352 18.89 9.82 -12.90
CA ILE A 352 19.48 9.51 -14.20
C ILE A 352 19.72 10.82 -14.97
N LYS A 353 18.71 11.71 -15.01
CA LYS A 353 18.82 13.04 -15.64
C LYS A 353 19.98 13.87 -15.09
N GLY A 354 20.22 13.82 -13.78
CA GLY A 354 21.34 14.52 -13.13
C GLY A 354 22.74 14.07 -13.58
N SER A 355 22.89 12.87 -14.13
CA SER A 355 24.17 12.34 -14.64
C SER A 355 24.34 12.48 -16.15
N ILE A 356 23.45 13.19 -16.85
CA ILE A 356 23.50 13.39 -18.31
C ILE A 356 24.14 14.74 -18.65
N PHE A 357 25.17 14.73 -19.50
CA PHE A 357 25.58 15.89 -20.29
C PHE A 357 25.33 15.58 -21.78
N ILE A 358 24.37 16.28 -22.39
CA ILE A 358 23.93 16.04 -23.77
C ILE A 358 24.26 17.21 -24.71
N PHE A 359 24.75 16.88 -25.89
CA PHE A 359 25.02 17.81 -26.99
C PHE A 359 24.13 17.45 -28.17
N ILE A 360 23.41 18.43 -28.72
CA ILE A 360 22.40 18.22 -29.77
C ILE A 360 22.58 19.25 -30.89
N ASN A 361 22.71 18.81 -32.13
CA ASN A 361 22.58 19.66 -33.32
C ASN A 361 21.43 19.14 -34.18
N CYS A 362 20.41 19.97 -34.44
CA CYS A 362 19.22 19.54 -35.17
C CYS A 362 18.64 20.59 -36.14
N LEU A 363 17.91 20.09 -37.14
CA LEU A 363 17.23 20.88 -38.17
C LEU A 363 15.70 20.68 -38.09
N VAL A 364 15.02 21.74 -37.64
CA VAL A 364 13.59 21.76 -37.32
C VAL A 364 12.87 22.65 -38.32
N ASP A 365 11.73 22.18 -38.84
CA ASP A 365 10.89 22.98 -39.74
C ASP A 365 10.20 24.12 -39.00
N ASN A 366 10.33 25.34 -39.53
CA ASN A 366 9.66 26.57 -39.09
C ASN A 366 9.62 26.70 -37.54
N PRO A 367 10.80 26.77 -36.87
CA PRO A 367 10.90 26.65 -35.43
C PRO A 367 10.19 27.80 -34.68
N ALA A 368 9.66 27.48 -33.50
CA ALA A 368 9.01 28.41 -32.59
C ALA A 368 9.69 28.36 -31.21
N PHE A 369 9.92 29.54 -30.64
CA PHE A 369 10.64 29.75 -29.38
C PHE A 369 9.75 30.52 -28.39
N ASP A 370 10.16 30.63 -27.13
CA ASP A 370 9.43 31.42 -26.12
C ASP A 370 9.58 32.94 -26.32
N SER A 371 10.62 33.38 -27.03
CA SER A 371 11.06 34.76 -27.08
C SER A 371 11.94 35.03 -28.32
N GLN A 372 12.12 36.30 -28.67
CA GLN A 372 12.93 36.72 -29.82
C GLN A 372 14.45 36.50 -29.60
N THR A 373 14.91 36.20 -28.38
CA THR A 373 16.30 35.75 -28.15
C THR A 373 16.54 34.34 -28.73
N LYS A 374 15.48 33.52 -28.85
CA LYS A 374 15.47 32.15 -29.41
C LYS A 374 16.23 31.11 -28.58
N GLU A 375 16.33 31.32 -27.27
CA GLU A 375 17.11 30.47 -26.35
C GLU A 375 16.45 29.12 -25.99
N ASN A 376 15.12 29.02 -26.16
CA ASN A 376 14.30 27.92 -25.69
C ASN A 376 13.24 27.52 -26.75
N LEU A 377 13.28 26.29 -27.24
CA LEU A 377 12.35 25.80 -28.28
C LEU A 377 11.01 25.35 -27.66
N THR A 378 9.90 25.95 -28.12
CA THR A 378 8.54 25.69 -27.65
C THR A 378 7.68 24.89 -28.63
N LEU A 379 8.15 24.70 -29.87
CA LEU A 379 7.43 23.96 -30.91
C LEU A 379 7.11 22.51 -30.47
N ARG A 380 5.91 22.02 -30.81
CA ARG A 380 5.49 20.64 -30.50
C ARG A 380 6.21 19.62 -31.38
N LEU A 381 6.52 18.44 -30.83
CA LEU A 381 7.24 17.35 -31.50
C LEU A 381 6.64 16.93 -32.84
N SER A 382 5.32 16.89 -32.96
CA SER A 382 4.62 16.54 -34.22
C SER A 382 4.85 17.55 -35.36
N ALA A 383 5.31 18.76 -35.07
CA ALA A 383 5.56 19.82 -36.04
C ALA A 383 7.04 19.98 -36.41
N PHE A 384 7.95 19.14 -35.89
CA PHE A 384 9.40 19.28 -36.14
C PHE A 384 9.85 19.00 -37.58
N GLY A 385 9.01 18.36 -38.41
CA GLY A 385 9.38 17.85 -39.74
C GLY A 385 10.29 16.62 -39.72
N SER A 386 10.72 16.18 -38.53
CA SER A 386 11.56 15.00 -38.32
C SER A 386 11.54 14.53 -36.87
N LYS A 387 12.02 13.32 -36.62
CA LYS A 387 12.26 12.78 -35.29
C LYS A 387 13.73 12.39 -35.10
N CYS A 388 14.16 12.33 -33.84
CA CYS A 388 15.42 11.72 -33.44
C CYS A 388 15.29 10.18 -33.28
N GLU A 389 14.90 9.50 -34.36
CA GLU A 389 14.69 8.04 -34.41
C GLU A 389 15.45 7.43 -35.61
N PRO A 390 15.96 6.18 -35.53
CA PRO A 390 16.03 5.32 -34.35
C PRO A 390 17.28 5.63 -33.49
N ILE A 391 17.09 5.96 -32.21
CA ILE A 391 18.20 6.26 -31.27
C ILE A 391 18.84 5.00 -30.66
N GLU A 392 18.30 3.80 -30.87
CA GLU A 392 18.72 2.59 -30.15
C GLU A 392 20.20 2.21 -30.36
N ALA A 393 20.76 2.42 -31.55
CA ALA A 393 22.20 2.21 -31.78
C ALA A 393 23.07 3.16 -30.94
N PHE A 394 22.64 4.41 -30.76
CA PHE A 394 23.29 5.40 -29.89
C PHE A 394 23.13 5.01 -28.41
N CYS A 395 21.94 4.58 -27.98
CA CYS A 395 21.71 4.08 -26.62
C CYS A 395 22.58 2.86 -26.30
N ASN A 396 22.67 1.88 -27.20
CA ASN A 396 23.50 0.68 -27.00
C ASN A 396 25.00 1.02 -26.94
N LYS A 397 25.45 1.99 -27.76
CA LYS A 397 26.81 2.53 -27.69
C LYS A 397 27.06 3.27 -26.37
N LEU A 398 26.12 4.11 -25.92
CA LEU A 398 26.17 4.83 -24.64
C LEU A 398 26.26 3.89 -23.44
N LEU A 399 25.46 2.82 -23.43
CA LEU A 399 25.44 1.82 -22.35
C LEU A 399 26.67 0.90 -22.32
N LYS A 400 27.50 0.91 -23.38
CA LYS A 400 28.74 0.14 -23.50
C LYS A 400 29.98 1.00 -23.24
N ASP A 401 30.04 2.17 -23.89
CA ASP A 401 31.22 3.02 -23.95
C ASP A 401 31.27 4.04 -22.77
N THR A 402 30.29 4.03 -21.85
CA THR A 402 30.25 4.89 -20.66
C THR A 402 29.84 4.14 -19.38
N ASN A 403 30.29 4.64 -18.22
CA ASN A 403 30.04 4.02 -16.91
C ASN A 403 28.71 4.46 -16.23
N ILE A 404 27.79 5.12 -16.95
CA ILE A 404 26.60 5.75 -16.34
C ILE A 404 25.71 4.77 -15.56
N VAL A 405 25.53 3.54 -16.06
CA VAL A 405 24.72 2.50 -15.40
C VAL A 405 25.26 2.20 -14.00
N ASP A 406 26.58 2.07 -13.87
CA ASP A 406 27.22 1.75 -12.60
C ASP A 406 27.31 2.98 -11.68
N LYS A 407 27.70 4.15 -12.20
CA LYS A 407 27.72 5.41 -11.42
C LYS A 407 26.34 5.74 -10.82
N VAL A 408 25.28 5.69 -11.61
CA VAL A 408 23.91 5.94 -11.14
C VAL A 408 23.46 4.88 -10.15
N SER A 409 23.82 3.61 -10.39
CA SER A 409 23.48 2.50 -9.49
C SER A 409 24.18 2.59 -8.14
N GLU A 410 25.45 2.96 -8.13
CA GLU A 410 26.23 3.19 -6.91
C GLU A 410 25.69 4.39 -6.13
N TYR A 411 25.45 5.53 -6.80
CA TYR A 411 24.87 6.70 -6.15
C TYR A 411 23.47 6.40 -5.58
N ALA A 412 22.64 5.63 -6.27
CA ALA A 412 21.34 5.19 -5.76
C ALA A 412 21.47 4.31 -4.51
N LYS A 413 22.41 3.34 -4.51
CA LYS A 413 22.74 2.51 -3.33
C LYS A 413 23.27 3.37 -2.17
N LEU A 414 24.20 4.30 -2.43
CA LEU A 414 24.74 5.23 -1.43
C LEU A 414 23.63 6.10 -0.82
N LYS A 415 22.74 6.66 -1.64
CA LYS A 415 21.62 7.51 -1.18
C LYS A 415 20.60 6.72 -0.34
N ALA A 416 20.32 5.47 -0.70
CA ALA A 416 19.52 4.55 0.11
C ALA A 416 20.21 4.24 1.46
N ASN A 417 21.51 3.90 1.43
CA ASN A 417 22.29 3.59 2.62
C ASN A 417 22.40 4.80 3.56
N LEU A 418 22.58 6.02 3.03
CA LEU A 418 22.58 7.27 3.80
C LEU A 418 21.22 7.57 4.46
N GLN A 419 20.11 7.14 3.85
CA GLN A 419 18.79 7.22 4.50
C GLN A 419 18.67 6.19 5.64
N LEU A 420 19.04 4.93 5.39
CA LEU A 420 19.01 3.88 6.41
C LEU A 420 19.91 4.18 7.62
N LYS A 421 21.09 4.77 7.39
CA LYS A 421 22.02 5.23 8.44
C LYS A 421 21.43 6.27 9.41
N LYS A 422 20.38 7.02 9.02
CA LYS A 422 19.69 7.95 9.94
C LYS A 422 19.03 7.25 11.14
N THR A 423 18.77 5.95 11.05
CA THR A 423 18.14 5.15 12.12
C THR A 423 19.12 4.32 12.94
N ASP A 424 20.42 4.40 12.64
CA ASP A 424 21.42 3.56 13.29
C ASP A 424 21.59 3.87 14.78
N GLY A 425 22.07 2.86 15.49
CA GLY A 425 22.53 2.97 16.87
C GLY A 425 24.01 3.30 16.96
N THR A 426 24.42 3.69 18.15
CA THR A 426 25.82 3.91 18.54
C THR A 426 26.04 3.33 19.94
N LYS A 427 27.28 2.99 20.29
CA LYS A 427 27.61 2.52 21.63
C LYS A 427 27.60 3.69 22.63
N THR A 428 26.43 3.96 23.21
CA THR A 428 26.25 4.91 24.33
C THR A 428 26.10 4.17 25.65
N THR A 429 26.34 4.82 26.78
CA THR A 429 26.15 4.21 28.12
C THR A 429 24.70 4.26 28.61
N ARG A 430 23.84 5.05 27.98
CA ARG A 430 22.38 5.12 28.22
C ARG A 430 21.64 5.37 26.92
N LEU A 431 20.34 5.03 26.90
CA LEU A 431 19.38 5.38 25.86
C LEU A 431 18.17 6.07 26.49
N THR A 432 17.50 6.92 25.71
CA THR A 432 16.27 7.64 26.10
C THR A 432 15.24 7.57 24.97
N GLY A 433 13.95 7.69 25.29
CA GLY A 433 12.86 7.61 24.30
C GLY A 433 12.52 6.19 23.80
N ILE A 434 12.84 5.15 24.58
CA ILE A 434 12.46 3.75 24.31
C ILE A 434 11.78 3.19 25.57
N ASP A 435 10.54 3.61 25.80
CA ASP A 435 9.81 3.49 27.08
C ASP A 435 9.67 2.07 27.65
N LYS A 436 9.80 1.03 26.81
CA LYS A 436 9.68 -0.38 27.21
C LYS A 436 11.01 -1.09 27.50
N LEU A 437 12.15 -0.44 27.26
CA LEU A 437 13.48 -1.02 27.48
C LEU A 437 13.84 -1.08 28.97
N GLU A 438 14.15 -2.28 29.48
CA GLU A 438 14.96 -2.43 30.69
C GLU A 438 16.42 -2.53 30.25
N ASP A 439 17.20 -1.47 30.41
CA ASP A 439 18.60 -1.44 29.97
C ASP A 439 19.50 -2.00 31.09
N ALA A 440 20.49 -2.85 30.75
CA ALA A 440 21.42 -3.40 31.74
C ALA A 440 22.39 -2.32 32.25
N ASN A 441 22.74 -2.34 33.54
CA ASN A 441 23.53 -1.25 34.14
C ASN A 441 24.92 -1.06 33.47
N LEU A 442 25.49 -2.12 32.88
CA LEU A 442 26.78 -2.09 32.18
C LEU A 442 26.67 -2.05 30.65
N ALA A 443 25.47 -1.99 30.07
CA ALA A 443 25.28 -2.00 28.63
C ALA A 443 25.89 -0.76 27.94
N GLY A 444 26.70 -0.99 26.92
CA GLY A 444 27.49 0.04 26.23
C GLY A 444 28.67 0.61 27.01
N THR A 445 28.98 0.09 28.21
CA THR A 445 30.23 0.41 28.92
C THR A 445 31.43 -0.37 28.35
N ARG A 446 32.58 -0.38 29.04
CA ARG A 446 33.70 -1.28 28.72
C ARG A 446 33.32 -2.77 28.85
N ARG A 447 32.42 -3.12 29.78
CA ARG A 447 31.92 -4.48 30.03
C ARG A 447 30.72 -4.87 29.15
N SER A 448 30.43 -4.11 28.09
CA SER A 448 29.29 -4.36 27.19
C SER A 448 29.31 -5.76 26.54
N GLN A 449 30.48 -6.35 26.37
CA GLN A 449 30.65 -7.68 25.77
C GLN A 449 30.18 -8.82 26.68
N GLU A 450 30.08 -8.57 27.99
CA GLU A 450 29.50 -9.51 28.97
C GLU A 450 27.98 -9.35 29.09
N CYS A 451 27.41 -8.31 28.46
CA CYS A 451 25.99 -7.97 28.61
C CYS A 451 25.12 -8.71 27.60
N THR A 452 23.97 -9.21 28.05
CA THR A 452 22.96 -9.92 27.25
C THR A 452 21.69 -9.08 27.12
N MET A 453 21.20 -8.89 25.90
CA MET A 453 19.88 -8.31 25.63
C MET A 453 18.87 -9.44 25.38
N ILE A 454 17.84 -9.53 26.22
CA ILE A 454 16.76 -10.50 26.09
C ILE A 454 15.61 -9.87 25.29
N LEU A 455 15.37 -10.38 24.08
CA LEU A 455 14.19 -10.02 23.28
C LEU A 455 13.03 -10.93 23.66
N THR A 456 11.95 -10.33 24.15
CA THR A 456 10.79 -11.07 24.71
C THR A 456 9.55 -10.93 23.84
N GLU A 457 8.75 -11.99 23.75
CA GLU A 457 7.46 -11.95 23.06
C GLU A 457 6.39 -11.25 23.90
N GLY A 458 6.17 -9.96 23.61
CA GLY A 458 5.21 -9.13 24.34
C GLY A 458 5.60 -8.83 25.78
N ASP A 459 4.69 -8.14 26.49
CA ASP A 459 4.94 -7.69 27.87
C ASP A 459 4.87 -8.85 28.89
N SER A 460 4.12 -9.93 28.58
CA SER A 460 4.02 -11.11 29.44
C SER A 460 5.37 -11.82 29.61
N ALA A 461 6.07 -12.08 28.50
CA ALA A 461 7.42 -12.66 28.52
C ALA A 461 8.43 -11.71 29.18
N LYS A 462 8.30 -10.38 28.99
CA LYS A 462 9.09 -9.38 29.72
C LYS A 462 8.94 -9.53 31.24
N THR A 463 7.73 -9.74 31.77
CA THR A 463 7.53 -9.92 33.21
C THR A 463 8.22 -11.18 33.75
N LEU A 464 8.25 -12.26 32.97
CA LEU A 464 9.02 -13.47 33.32
C LEU A 464 10.54 -13.20 33.30
N ALA A 465 11.04 -12.55 32.24
CA ALA A 465 12.45 -12.20 32.11
C ALA A 465 12.94 -11.27 33.25
N VAL A 466 12.17 -10.22 33.58
CA VAL A 466 12.49 -9.31 34.71
C VAL A 466 12.43 -10.03 36.06
N SER A 467 11.53 -11.02 36.22
CA SER A 467 11.52 -11.89 37.40
C SER A 467 12.79 -12.74 37.49
N GLY A 468 13.24 -13.32 36.37
CA GLY A 468 14.48 -14.08 36.27
C GLY A 468 15.74 -13.24 36.52
N ILE A 469 15.79 -12.02 36.00
CA ILE A 469 16.90 -11.06 36.22
C ILE A 469 17.07 -10.69 37.69
N SER A 470 16.01 -10.79 38.51
CA SER A 470 16.16 -10.63 39.97
C SER A 470 16.99 -11.73 40.65
N GLN A 471 17.29 -12.84 39.96
CA GLN A 471 18.17 -13.92 40.42
C GLN A 471 19.63 -13.77 39.93
N VAL A 472 19.84 -13.21 38.73
CA VAL A 472 21.17 -13.12 38.08
C VAL A 472 21.78 -11.71 38.02
N GLY A 473 21.01 -10.68 38.40
CA GLY A 473 21.48 -9.29 38.50
C GLY A 473 21.21 -8.45 37.25
N ARG A 474 20.90 -7.16 37.47
CA ARG A 474 20.62 -6.15 36.42
C ARG A 474 21.87 -5.62 35.70
N ASP A 475 23.07 -5.98 36.15
CA ASP A 475 24.30 -5.41 35.61
C ASP A 475 24.59 -5.87 34.18
N LEU A 476 24.32 -7.16 33.90
CA LEU A 476 24.62 -7.79 32.61
C LEU A 476 23.36 -8.02 31.75
N TYR A 477 22.17 -8.10 32.33
CA TYR A 477 20.96 -8.49 31.62
C TYR A 477 19.97 -7.33 31.42
N GLY A 478 19.62 -7.07 30.16
CA GLY A 478 18.57 -6.12 29.76
C GLY A 478 17.41 -6.84 29.06
N VAL A 479 16.24 -6.21 28.97
CA VAL A 479 15.03 -6.78 28.36
C VAL A 479 14.34 -5.78 27.44
N PHE A 480 13.94 -6.24 26.25
CA PHE A 480 13.08 -5.48 25.36
C PHE A 480 11.92 -6.34 24.83
N PRO A 481 10.65 -5.94 25.02
CA PRO A 481 9.50 -6.66 24.51
C PRO A 481 9.20 -6.26 23.07
N LEU A 482 9.15 -7.27 22.19
CA LEU A 482 8.65 -7.15 20.83
C LEU A 482 7.13 -6.93 20.86
N ARG A 483 6.61 -6.23 19.85
CA ARG A 483 5.20 -5.86 19.71
C ARG A 483 4.37 -6.94 19.00
N GLY A 484 5.03 -7.97 18.47
CA GLY A 484 4.45 -9.06 17.70
C GLY A 484 5.46 -9.60 16.68
N LYS A 485 4.96 -10.04 15.53
CA LYS A 485 5.80 -10.56 14.43
C LYS A 485 6.63 -9.44 13.79
N VAL A 486 7.95 -9.58 13.89
CA VAL A 486 8.94 -8.66 13.30
C VAL A 486 8.77 -8.60 11.77
N LEU A 487 8.98 -7.42 11.18
CA LEU A 487 8.89 -7.23 9.73
C LEU A 487 9.96 -8.04 8.99
N ASN A 488 9.57 -8.90 8.04
CA ASN A 488 10.50 -9.55 7.11
C ASN A 488 11.16 -8.49 6.21
N VAL A 489 12.46 -8.27 6.39
CA VAL A 489 13.18 -7.13 5.81
C VAL A 489 13.68 -7.32 4.38
N ARG A 490 13.89 -8.56 3.90
CA ARG A 490 14.48 -8.83 2.56
C ARG A 490 13.69 -8.20 1.42
N GLU A 491 12.37 -8.17 1.57
CA GLU A 491 11.40 -7.77 0.56
C GLU A 491 10.48 -6.64 1.13
N ALA A 492 11.07 -5.79 1.99
CA ALA A 492 10.47 -4.57 2.52
C ALA A 492 11.18 -3.35 1.93
N SER A 493 10.41 -2.31 1.59
CA SER A 493 11.00 -1.06 1.10
C SER A 493 11.75 -0.32 2.21
N ASN A 494 12.79 0.44 1.84
CA ASN A 494 13.54 1.30 2.77
C ASN A 494 12.61 2.22 3.59
N LYS A 495 11.50 2.68 3.01
CA LYS A 495 10.47 3.45 3.71
C LYS A 495 9.84 2.64 4.85
N GLN A 496 9.36 1.43 4.58
CA GLN A 496 8.78 0.55 5.60
C GLN A 496 9.78 0.18 6.71
N ILE A 497 11.06 0.00 6.37
CA ILE A 497 12.13 -0.28 7.34
C ILE A 497 12.40 0.94 8.24
N LEU A 498 12.41 2.15 7.68
CA LEU A 498 12.60 3.41 8.41
C LEU A 498 11.39 3.77 9.30
N GLU A 499 10.17 3.47 8.85
CA GLU A 499 8.93 3.73 9.59
C GLU A 499 8.63 2.66 10.66
N ASN A 500 9.27 1.48 10.57
CA ASN A 500 9.13 0.43 11.56
C ASN A 500 9.86 0.79 12.87
N LYS A 501 9.07 1.26 13.84
CA LYS A 501 9.53 1.67 15.19
C LYS A 501 10.25 0.56 15.97
N GLU A 502 10.00 -0.72 15.66
CA GLU A 502 10.62 -1.86 16.34
C GLU A 502 12.02 -2.15 15.80
N ILE A 503 12.21 -2.15 14.46
CA ILE A 503 13.55 -2.24 13.85
C ILE A 503 14.42 -1.04 14.27
N VAL A 504 13.86 0.17 14.29
CA VAL A 504 14.58 1.36 14.74
C VAL A 504 14.94 1.25 16.23
N ALA A 505 14.07 0.72 17.08
CA ALA A 505 14.39 0.44 18.48
C ALA A 505 15.52 -0.59 18.61
N LEU A 506 15.44 -1.74 17.92
CA LEU A 506 16.49 -2.78 17.94
C LEU A 506 17.86 -2.23 17.50
N LYS A 507 17.90 -1.42 16.44
CA LYS A 507 19.12 -0.70 16.02
C LYS A 507 19.72 0.13 17.14
N LYS A 508 18.90 0.95 17.81
CA LYS A 508 19.32 1.82 18.93
C LYS A 508 19.79 1.00 20.14
N ILE A 509 19.00 0.01 20.56
CA ILE A 509 19.22 -0.84 21.75
C ILE A 509 20.54 -1.60 21.67
N LEU A 510 20.90 -2.11 20.49
CA LEU A 510 22.10 -2.91 20.29
C LEU A 510 23.32 -2.11 19.80
N GLY A 511 23.12 -0.91 19.25
CA GLY A 511 24.20 -0.11 18.64
C GLY A 511 24.54 -0.54 17.21
N LEU A 512 23.54 -0.95 16.43
CA LEU A 512 23.72 -1.49 15.08
C LEU A 512 23.92 -0.37 14.04
N GLN A 513 24.93 -0.55 13.18
CA GLN A 513 25.39 0.43 12.18
C GLN A 513 25.37 -0.19 10.78
N HIS A 514 24.66 0.42 9.84
CA HIS A 514 24.42 -0.14 8.51
C HIS A 514 25.70 -0.18 7.66
N ASN A 515 25.87 -1.28 6.93
CA ASN A 515 27.05 -1.63 6.14
C ASN A 515 28.35 -1.77 6.95
N LYS A 516 28.26 -2.00 8.27
CA LYS A 516 29.41 -2.31 9.12
C LYS A 516 29.64 -3.82 9.16
N VAL A 517 30.86 -4.25 8.84
CA VAL A 517 31.32 -5.60 9.15
C VAL A 517 31.70 -5.62 10.64
N TYR A 518 31.20 -6.63 11.36
CA TYR A 518 31.46 -6.84 12.77
C TYR A 518 32.32 -8.09 12.96
N GLU A 519 33.60 -7.89 13.26
CA GLU A 519 34.53 -8.96 13.64
C GLU A 519 34.31 -9.43 15.08
N ASN A 520 33.83 -8.52 15.94
CA ASN A 520 33.57 -8.77 17.36
C ASN A 520 32.52 -7.77 17.90
N THR A 521 32.06 -8.03 19.13
CA THR A 521 30.96 -7.31 19.78
C THR A 521 31.39 -6.04 20.54
N SER A 522 32.69 -5.68 20.55
CA SER A 522 33.20 -4.55 21.35
C SER A 522 32.53 -3.20 21.02
N SER A 523 32.06 -3.03 19.78
CA SER A 523 31.40 -1.80 19.31
C SER A 523 29.87 -1.78 19.47
N LEU A 524 29.28 -2.78 20.11
CA LEU A 524 27.85 -2.88 20.43
C LEU A 524 27.54 -2.43 21.87
N ARG A 525 26.25 -2.19 22.15
CA ARG A 525 25.70 -2.04 23.51
C ARG A 525 25.75 -3.35 24.31
N TYR A 526 25.61 -4.48 23.64
CA TYR A 526 25.47 -5.83 24.21
C TYR A 526 26.36 -6.82 23.45
N GLY A 527 26.91 -7.81 24.15
CA GLY A 527 27.72 -8.90 23.60
C GLY A 527 26.91 -10.10 23.16
N HIS A 528 25.76 -10.33 23.80
CA HIS A 528 24.86 -11.44 23.52
C HIS A 528 23.43 -10.95 23.27
N LEU A 529 22.72 -11.67 22.42
CA LEU A 529 21.31 -11.46 22.10
C LEU A 529 20.56 -12.77 22.34
N MET A 530 19.67 -12.77 23.32
CA MET A 530 18.88 -13.93 23.73
C MET A 530 17.44 -13.75 23.28
N ILE A 531 16.93 -14.69 22.48
CA ILE A 531 15.53 -14.71 22.05
C ILE A 531 14.72 -15.53 23.06
N MET A 532 13.65 -14.93 23.58
CA MET A 532 12.78 -15.51 24.62
C MET A 532 11.31 -15.34 24.19
N THR A 533 10.90 -16.18 23.24
CA THR A 533 9.53 -16.30 22.73
C THR A 533 8.73 -17.29 23.55
N ASP A 534 7.41 -17.34 23.36
CA ASP A 534 6.65 -18.51 23.81
C ASP A 534 7.13 -19.75 23.02
N GLN A 535 7.14 -20.93 23.65
CA GLN A 535 7.65 -22.16 23.04
C GLN A 535 6.56 -22.83 22.16
N ASP A 536 5.98 -22.02 21.27
CA ASP A 536 4.96 -22.41 20.29
C ASP A 536 5.41 -22.07 18.86
N HIS A 537 4.55 -22.38 17.88
CA HIS A 537 4.84 -22.17 16.47
C HIS A 537 5.00 -20.69 16.06
N ASP A 538 4.22 -19.76 16.62
CA ASP A 538 4.34 -18.34 16.28
C ASP A 538 5.61 -17.73 16.91
N GLY A 539 6.01 -18.22 18.09
CA GLY A 539 7.31 -17.95 18.69
C GLY A 539 8.48 -18.41 17.78
N SER A 540 8.43 -19.65 17.26
CA SER A 540 9.40 -20.14 16.26
C SER A 540 9.51 -19.23 15.03
N HIS A 541 8.39 -18.67 14.57
CA HIS A 541 8.42 -17.72 13.46
C HIS A 541 9.09 -16.38 13.84
N ILE A 542 8.91 -15.88 15.07
CA ILE A 542 9.62 -14.69 15.56
C ILE A 542 11.13 -14.92 15.63
N LYS A 543 11.58 -16.08 16.12
CA LYS A 543 13.01 -16.48 16.08
C LYS A 543 13.57 -16.40 14.66
N GLY A 544 12.85 -17.02 13.70
CA GLY A 544 13.25 -17.02 12.29
C GLY A 544 13.28 -15.64 11.65
N LEU A 545 12.31 -14.78 11.96
CA LEU A 545 12.26 -13.38 11.49
C LEU A 545 13.42 -12.54 12.03
N LEU A 546 13.85 -12.76 13.27
CA LEU A 546 15.03 -12.14 13.86
C LEU A 546 16.32 -12.63 13.20
N ILE A 547 16.49 -13.94 13.04
CA ILE A 547 17.64 -14.54 12.31
C ILE A 547 17.74 -13.95 10.89
N ASN A 548 16.61 -13.86 10.19
CA ASN A 548 16.49 -13.24 8.86
C ASN A 548 16.88 -11.75 8.84
N PHE A 549 16.48 -10.97 9.86
CA PHE A 549 16.90 -9.57 10.03
C PHE A 549 18.42 -9.44 10.19
N PHE A 550 19.05 -10.32 10.98
CA PHE A 550 20.49 -10.32 11.16
C PHE A 550 21.27 -10.80 9.93
N ASP A 551 20.87 -11.86 9.22
CA ASP A 551 21.56 -12.27 7.97
C ASP A 551 21.43 -11.24 6.84
N HIS A 552 20.30 -10.53 6.77
CA HIS A 552 20.08 -9.56 5.68
C HIS A 552 20.92 -8.28 5.86
N PHE A 553 21.00 -7.72 7.07
CA PHE A 553 21.67 -6.44 7.32
C PHE A 553 23.01 -6.53 8.06
N TYR A 554 23.22 -7.59 8.85
CA TYR A 554 24.33 -7.71 9.79
C TYR A 554 24.95 -9.14 9.83
N PRO A 555 25.13 -9.85 8.69
CA PRO A 555 25.44 -11.28 8.68
C PRO A 555 26.75 -11.66 9.38
N SER A 556 27.69 -10.71 9.51
CA SER A 556 28.91 -10.89 10.30
C SER A 556 28.64 -11.15 11.79
N LEU A 557 27.55 -10.60 12.36
CA LEU A 557 27.19 -10.85 13.76
C LEU A 557 26.79 -12.31 13.99
N LEU A 558 26.10 -12.94 13.04
CA LEU A 558 25.75 -14.37 13.11
C LEU A 558 26.98 -15.29 12.95
N LYS A 559 28.14 -14.75 12.57
CA LYS A 559 29.43 -15.49 12.56
C LYS A 559 30.20 -15.40 13.88
N ILE A 560 29.77 -14.54 14.81
CA ILE A 560 30.43 -14.42 16.12
C ILE A 560 29.90 -15.54 17.05
N PRO A 561 30.74 -16.46 17.54
CA PRO A 561 30.31 -17.52 18.45
C PRO A 561 29.65 -16.94 19.70
N GLY A 562 28.50 -17.50 20.08
CA GLY A 562 27.77 -17.06 21.27
C GLY A 562 26.99 -15.74 21.14
N PHE A 563 27.04 -15.03 20.01
CA PHE A 563 26.28 -13.78 19.85
C PHE A 563 24.78 -14.01 19.89
N LEU A 564 24.27 -15.02 19.17
CA LEU A 564 22.84 -15.34 19.13
C LEU A 564 22.52 -16.56 20.01
N GLN A 565 21.54 -16.38 20.89
CA GLN A 565 21.07 -17.36 21.88
C GLN A 565 19.54 -17.47 21.87
N GLU A 566 19.03 -18.59 22.34
CA GLU A 566 17.61 -18.85 22.63
C GLU A 566 17.45 -19.22 24.11
N PHE A 567 16.33 -18.84 24.71
CA PHE A 567 15.90 -19.26 26.04
C PHE A 567 14.69 -20.19 25.93
N ILE A 568 14.85 -21.47 26.23
CA ILE A 568 13.79 -22.48 26.18
C ILE A 568 13.12 -22.69 27.55
N THR A 569 11.82 -22.95 27.56
CA THR A 569 11.07 -23.38 28.76
C THR A 569 10.40 -24.74 28.57
N PRO A 570 10.16 -25.50 29.66
CA PRO A 570 9.39 -26.74 29.58
C PRO A 570 7.99 -26.50 29.04
N ILE A 571 7.56 -27.34 28.10
CA ILE A 571 6.21 -27.31 27.52
C ILE A 571 5.24 -28.09 28.44
N ILE A 572 5.73 -29.13 29.10
CA ILE A 572 4.93 -29.99 29.99
C ILE A 572 5.73 -30.26 31.27
N ARG A 573 5.11 -30.04 32.43
CA ARG A 573 5.60 -30.50 33.74
C ARG A 573 4.67 -31.58 34.27
N VAL A 574 5.20 -32.75 34.58
CA VAL A 574 4.44 -33.82 35.25
C VAL A 574 4.74 -33.80 36.76
N THR A 575 3.73 -34.02 37.59
CA THR A 575 3.87 -34.00 39.06
C THR A 575 3.32 -35.27 39.72
N LYS A 576 4.00 -35.75 40.76
CA LYS A 576 3.62 -36.93 41.55
C LYS A 576 4.10 -36.78 43.00
N GLY A 577 3.19 -36.35 43.87
CA GLY A 577 3.55 -35.85 45.20
C GLY A 577 4.43 -34.60 45.07
N GLU A 578 5.59 -34.60 45.70
CA GLU A 578 6.60 -33.53 45.58
C GLU A 578 7.50 -33.67 44.35
N GLN A 579 7.50 -34.82 43.67
CA GLN A 579 8.35 -35.03 42.49
C GLN A 579 7.79 -34.29 41.27
N THR A 580 8.68 -33.62 40.53
CA THR A 580 8.37 -32.91 39.29
C THR A 580 9.37 -33.29 38.20
N LYS A 581 8.89 -33.62 36.99
CA LYS A 581 9.73 -33.84 35.81
C LYS A 581 9.26 -32.91 34.69
N ASP A 582 10.20 -32.27 34.03
CA ASP A 582 9.99 -31.25 32.99
C ASP A 582 10.38 -31.81 31.63
N PHE A 583 9.53 -31.58 30.62
CA PHE A 583 9.71 -31.99 29.23
C PHE A 583 9.76 -30.77 28.33
N PHE A 584 10.69 -30.73 27.38
CA PHE A 584 10.94 -29.59 26.50
C PHE A 584 10.34 -29.77 25.10
N THR A 585 9.90 -30.98 24.76
CA THR A 585 9.13 -31.25 23.52
C THR A 585 7.90 -32.12 23.81
N ILE A 586 6.91 -32.09 22.91
CA ILE A 586 5.72 -32.95 23.03
C ILE A 586 6.06 -34.43 22.75
N PRO A 587 6.84 -34.80 21.71
CA PRO A 587 7.22 -36.21 21.48
C PRO A 587 7.93 -36.86 22.67
N GLU A 588 8.84 -36.15 23.32
CA GLU A 588 9.56 -36.60 24.53
C GLU A 588 8.60 -36.96 25.68
N PHE A 589 7.54 -36.17 25.86
CA PHE A 589 6.46 -36.48 26.81
C PHE A 589 5.59 -37.65 26.33
N GLU A 590 5.19 -37.69 25.05
CA GLU A 590 4.34 -38.76 24.52
C GLU A 590 5.03 -40.13 24.51
N GLU A 591 6.35 -40.20 24.33
CA GLU A 591 7.10 -41.45 24.49
C GLU A 591 7.18 -41.87 25.96
N TRP A 592 7.36 -40.92 26.86
CA TRP A 592 7.39 -41.19 28.29
C TRP A 592 6.02 -41.60 28.86
N GLU A 593 4.92 -41.00 28.40
CA GLU A 593 3.56 -41.30 28.87
C GLU A 593 3.13 -42.74 28.54
N LYS A 594 3.71 -43.34 27.48
CA LYS A 594 3.51 -44.75 27.10
C LYS A 594 4.20 -45.72 28.09
N LEU A 595 5.13 -45.26 28.93
CA LEU A 595 5.86 -46.12 29.86
C LEU A 595 5.03 -46.43 31.13
N PRO A 596 5.15 -47.64 31.73
CA PRO A 596 4.42 -47.99 32.95
C PRO A 596 4.65 -47.03 34.14
N GLU A 597 5.81 -46.36 34.19
CA GLU A 597 6.18 -45.40 35.24
C GLU A 597 5.36 -44.10 35.23
N ALA A 598 4.76 -43.73 34.08
CA ALA A 598 3.91 -42.54 33.95
C ALA A 598 2.58 -42.65 34.70
N ARG A 599 2.18 -43.86 35.13
CA ARG A 599 0.94 -44.09 35.90
C ARG A 599 0.95 -43.31 37.22
N GLY A 600 -0.12 -42.54 37.43
CA GLY A 600 -0.34 -41.73 38.64
C GLY A 600 0.40 -40.40 38.70
N TRP A 601 1.10 -40.00 37.63
CA TRP A 601 1.56 -38.61 37.47
C TRP A 601 0.41 -37.73 36.94
N LYS A 602 0.48 -36.41 37.19
CA LYS A 602 -0.42 -35.41 36.61
C LYS A 602 0.36 -34.47 35.70
N ALA A 603 0.08 -34.50 34.41
CA ALA A 603 0.64 -33.55 33.45
C ALA A 603 -0.01 -32.17 33.60
N LYS A 604 0.81 -31.11 33.52
CA LYS A 604 0.39 -29.72 33.34
C LYS A 604 1.11 -29.14 32.13
N TYR A 605 0.34 -28.68 31.15
CA TYR A 605 0.83 -27.99 29.96
C TYR A 605 1.10 -26.50 30.29
N TYR A 606 2.21 -25.97 29.77
CA TYR A 606 2.65 -24.59 29.93
C TYR A 606 2.45 -23.85 28.60
N LYS A 607 1.30 -23.19 28.47
CA LYS A 607 0.82 -22.55 27.23
C LYS A 607 1.45 -21.16 27.06
N GLY A 608 2.78 -21.12 26.98
CA GLY A 608 3.60 -19.89 26.89
C GLY A 608 4.18 -19.43 28.23
N LEU A 609 5.18 -18.55 28.16
CA LEU A 609 5.99 -18.01 29.25
C LEU A 609 5.15 -17.34 30.34
N GLY A 610 4.02 -16.73 29.96
CA GLY A 610 3.04 -16.17 30.91
C GLY A 610 2.37 -17.18 31.83
N THR A 611 2.51 -18.49 31.58
CA THR A 611 1.98 -19.58 32.43
C THR A 611 2.90 -19.91 33.60
N SER A 612 4.18 -19.54 33.51
CA SER A 612 5.20 -19.76 34.55
C SER A 612 5.19 -18.61 35.56
N ASN A 613 5.30 -18.93 36.85
CA ASN A 613 5.28 -17.92 37.91
C ASN A 613 6.70 -17.41 38.24
N SER A 614 6.83 -16.39 39.08
CA SER A 614 8.14 -15.82 39.44
C SER A 614 9.06 -16.78 40.23
N LYS A 615 8.56 -17.89 40.79
CA LYS A 615 9.41 -18.96 41.34
C LYS A 615 9.98 -19.83 40.22
N ASP A 616 9.16 -20.22 39.24
CA ASP A 616 9.60 -20.92 38.03
C ASP A 616 10.68 -20.08 37.30
N ALA A 617 10.43 -18.78 37.10
CA ALA A 617 11.38 -17.85 36.48
C ALA A 617 12.75 -17.85 37.18
N LYS A 618 12.76 -17.78 38.52
CA LYS A 618 14.00 -17.83 39.32
C LYS A 618 14.68 -19.20 39.24
N GLN A 619 13.92 -20.29 39.16
CA GLN A 619 14.46 -21.63 38.97
C GLN A 619 15.15 -21.77 37.60
N TYR A 620 14.50 -21.35 36.51
CA TYR A 620 15.09 -21.39 35.17
C TYR A 620 16.37 -20.53 35.09
N PHE A 621 16.32 -19.30 35.62
CA PHE A 621 17.49 -18.40 35.66
C PHE A 621 18.57 -18.82 36.68
N SER A 622 18.28 -19.73 37.62
CA SER A 622 19.32 -20.36 38.47
C SER A 622 20.08 -21.48 37.75
N ASN A 623 19.53 -22.02 36.66
CA ASN A 623 20.15 -23.06 35.83
C ASN A 623 20.15 -22.69 34.34
N LEU A 624 20.68 -21.48 34.03
CA LEU A 624 20.79 -21.01 32.65
C LEU A 624 21.43 -22.02 31.66
N PRO A 625 22.44 -22.85 32.02
CA PRO A 625 23.00 -23.83 31.08
C PRO A 625 22.02 -24.89 30.56
N LEU A 626 20.91 -25.15 31.25
CA LEU A 626 19.83 -26.01 30.76
C LEU A 626 18.93 -25.27 29.76
N HIS A 627 18.59 -24.02 30.07
CA HIS A 627 17.60 -23.21 29.36
C HIS A 627 18.17 -22.38 28.20
N VAL A 628 19.46 -22.06 28.20
CA VAL A 628 20.09 -21.23 27.18
C VAL A 628 20.75 -22.09 26.11
N LYS A 629 20.26 -21.97 24.88
CA LYS A 629 20.82 -22.63 23.70
C LYS A 629 21.55 -21.60 22.84
N THR A 630 22.70 -21.98 22.27
CA THR A 630 23.51 -21.08 21.44
C THR A 630 23.44 -21.47 19.98
N PHE A 631 23.25 -20.51 19.07
CA PHE A 631 23.34 -20.78 17.64
C PHE A 631 24.81 -20.91 17.21
N LYS A 632 25.09 -21.91 16.38
CA LYS A 632 26.40 -22.11 15.74
C LYS A 632 26.71 -20.92 14.80
N PRO A 633 27.98 -20.54 14.61
CA PRO A 633 28.37 -19.51 13.64
C PRO A 633 27.85 -19.81 12.23
N LEU A 634 27.25 -18.80 11.58
CA LEU A 634 26.61 -18.88 10.26
C LEU A 634 27.50 -19.49 9.16
N GLN A 635 27.09 -20.65 8.65
CA GLN A 635 27.70 -21.33 7.50
C GLN A 635 27.01 -20.95 6.17
N PRO A 636 27.56 -21.32 5.00
CA PRO A 636 26.90 -21.06 3.71
C PRO A 636 25.50 -21.70 3.59
N GLU A 637 25.34 -22.93 4.09
CA GLU A 637 24.12 -23.74 3.95
C GLU A 637 22.98 -23.17 4.81
N ASP A 638 23.32 -22.68 6.01
CA ASP A 638 22.39 -21.91 6.86
C ASP A 638 21.79 -20.73 6.08
N ARG A 639 22.60 -20.03 5.28
CA ARG A 639 22.16 -18.86 4.52
C ARG A 639 21.20 -19.21 3.41
N GLU A 640 21.40 -20.35 2.75
CA GLU A 640 20.45 -20.86 1.75
C GLU A 640 19.10 -21.25 2.40
N ALA A 641 19.13 -21.83 3.61
CA ALA A 641 17.93 -22.16 4.38
C ALA A 641 17.15 -20.91 4.84
N ILE A 642 17.84 -19.87 5.33
CA ILE A 642 17.21 -18.58 5.67
C ILE A 642 16.57 -17.95 4.41
N ASP A 643 17.26 -17.97 3.27
CA ASP A 643 16.72 -17.39 2.04
C ASP A 643 15.54 -18.21 1.49
N LEU A 644 15.59 -19.55 1.56
CA LEU A 644 14.46 -20.42 1.25
C LEU A 644 13.21 -20.06 2.07
N ALA A 645 13.37 -19.90 3.39
CA ALA A 645 12.27 -19.56 4.28
C ALA A 645 11.69 -18.15 4.01
N PHE A 646 12.55 -17.12 3.91
CA PHE A 646 12.10 -15.72 3.99
C PHE A 646 12.06 -14.94 2.66
N ASN A 647 12.62 -15.46 1.56
CA ASN A 647 12.58 -14.80 0.26
C ASN A 647 11.21 -14.99 -0.41
N LYS A 648 10.46 -13.92 -0.66
CA LYS A 648 9.12 -14.01 -1.28
C LYS A 648 9.16 -14.70 -2.65
N LYS A 649 10.25 -14.52 -3.42
CA LYS A 649 10.43 -15.09 -4.77
C LYS A 649 10.61 -16.63 -4.76
N LYS A 650 10.90 -17.24 -3.60
CA LYS A 650 11.07 -18.70 -3.42
C LYS A 650 9.79 -19.43 -3.00
N ALA A 651 8.61 -18.98 -3.44
CA ALA A 651 7.33 -19.58 -3.05
C ALA A 651 7.23 -21.07 -3.42
N ASP A 652 7.51 -21.44 -4.67
CA ASP A 652 7.42 -22.84 -5.12
C ASP A 652 8.52 -23.73 -4.53
N ALA A 653 9.72 -23.17 -4.27
CA ALA A 653 10.75 -23.89 -3.53
C ALA A 653 10.31 -24.23 -2.10
N ARG A 654 9.55 -23.35 -1.43
CA ARG A 654 8.90 -23.67 -0.14
C ARG A 654 7.81 -24.72 -0.26
N LYS A 655 7.07 -24.79 -1.37
CA LYS A 655 6.11 -25.89 -1.60
C LYS A 655 6.84 -27.23 -1.63
N THR A 656 7.94 -27.35 -2.38
CA THR A 656 8.77 -28.56 -2.45
C THR A 656 9.36 -28.93 -1.08
N TRP A 657 9.87 -27.94 -0.34
CA TRP A 657 10.38 -28.11 1.03
C TRP A 657 9.32 -28.66 1.98
N LEU A 658 8.09 -28.13 1.94
CA LEU A 658 6.97 -28.58 2.78
C LEU A 658 6.42 -29.95 2.35
N MET A 659 6.47 -30.30 1.06
CA MET A 659 6.15 -31.66 0.59
C MET A 659 7.18 -32.70 1.05
N GLY A 660 8.39 -32.27 1.44
CA GLY A 660 9.42 -33.12 2.06
C GLY A 660 9.28 -33.28 3.59
N PHE A 661 8.27 -32.67 4.22
CA PHE A 661 8.06 -32.77 5.66
C PHE A 661 7.63 -34.19 6.07
N VAL A 662 8.36 -34.80 7.02
CA VAL A 662 8.02 -36.09 7.62
C VAL A 662 7.33 -35.85 8.97
N PRO A 663 6.08 -36.32 9.19
CA PRO A 663 5.43 -36.27 10.49
C PRO A 663 6.29 -36.89 11.59
N GLY A 664 6.35 -36.25 12.76
CA GLY A 664 7.28 -36.62 13.83
C GLY A 664 8.66 -35.96 13.74
N THR A 665 8.94 -35.12 12.73
CA THR A 665 10.12 -34.25 12.76
C THR A 665 10.02 -33.24 13.90
N TYR A 666 11.05 -33.15 14.74
CA TYR A 666 11.22 -32.11 15.75
C TYR A 666 12.69 -31.69 15.88
N LEU A 667 12.94 -30.53 16.49
CA LEU A 667 14.29 -30.09 16.85
C LEU A 667 14.66 -30.67 18.23
N ASP A 668 15.74 -31.45 18.27
CA ASP A 668 16.30 -31.97 19.52
C ASP A 668 16.86 -30.81 20.37
N GLN A 669 16.34 -30.67 21.58
CA GLN A 669 16.70 -29.64 22.55
C GLN A 669 17.69 -30.13 23.62
N THR A 670 18.20 -31.36 23.53
CA THR A 670 19.26 -31.85 24.42
C THR A 670 20.64 -31.19 24.17
N PRO A 671 21.07 -30.85 22.94
CA PRO A 671 22.34 -30.16 22.72
C PRO A 671 22.36 -28.76 23.32
N SER A 672 23.55 -28.22 23.58
CA SER A 672 23.74 -26.80 23.94
C SER A 672 23.89 -25.88 22.72
N HIS A 673 24.10 -26.46 21.53
CA HIS A 673 24.44 -25.74 20.29
C HIS A 673 23.58 -26.18 19.10
N ILE A 674 22.83 -25.24 18.52
CA ILE A 674 21.85 -25.46 17.43
C ILE A 674 22.39 -24.87 16.12
N SER A 675 22.22 -25.54 14.97
CA SER A 675 22.51 -24.93 13.66
C SER A 675 21.29 -24.17 13.14
N ILE A 676 21.48 -23.12 12.35
CA ILE A 676 20.35 -22.34 11.81
C ILE A 676 19.60 -23.18 10.77
N SER A 677 20.31 -24.01 10.01
CA SER A 677 19.74 -25.00 9.09
C SER A 677 18.91 -26.09 9.77
N ASP A 678 19.31 -26.62 10.93
CA ASP A 678 18.46 -27.53 11.73
C ASP A 678 17.22 -26.78 12.28
N PHE A 679 17.40 -25.57 12.81
CA PHE A 679 16.27 -24.75 13.27
C PHE A 679 15.25 -24.49 12.16
N VAL A 680 15.69 -24.13 10.96
CA VAL A 680 14.80 -23.93 9.80
C VAL A 680 14.08 -25.25 9.46
N ASN A 681 14.83 -26.34 9.28
CA ASN A 681 14.29 -27.60 8.76
C ASN A 681 13.58 -28.49 9.80
N ARG A 682 13.66 -28.17 11.10
CA ARG A 682 13.04 -28.98 12.17
C ARG A 682 12.10 -28.20 13.10
N GLU A 683 12.19 -26.88 13.15
CA GLU A 683 11.32 -26.03 14.00
C GLU A 683 10.49 -25.05 13.15
N LEU A 684 11.12 -24.25 12.29
CA LEU A 684 10.40 -23.29 11.44
C LEU A 684 9.50 -23.99 10.40
N ILE A 685 9.82 -25.23 10.01
CA ILE A 685 8.93 -26.05 9.18
C ILE A 685 7.63 -26.41 9.90
N LEU A 686 7.65 -26.61 11.23
CA LEU A 686 6.46 -26.91 12.03
C LEU A 686 5.51 -25.71 12.08
N PHE A 687 6.07 -24.51 12.27
CA PHE A 687 5.33 -23.26 12.07
C PHE A 687 4.72 -23.22 10.67
N SER A 688 5.51 -23.48 9.63
CA SER A 688 5.07 -23.38 8.24
C SER A 688 3.92 -24.34 7.92
N MET A 689 3.92 -25.54 8.51
CA MET A 689 2.82 -26.50 8.41
C MET A 689 1.58 -26.06 9.21
N ALA A 690 1.75 -25.65 10.47
CA ALA A 690 0.65 -25.14 11.30
C ALA A 690 -0.01 -23.88 10.70
N ASP A 691 0.78 -23.02 10.06
CA ASP A 691 0.36 -21.81 9.37
C ASP A 691 -0.48 -22.11 8.11
N ASN A 692 -0.17 -23.20 7.40
CA ASN A 692 -1.03 -23.72 6.34
C ASN A 692 -2.32 -24.32 6.93
N ILE A 693 -2.22 -25.16 7.97
CA ILE A 693 -3.38 -25.84 8.62
C ILE A 693 -4.42 -24.84 9.14
N ARG A 694 -4.02 -23.69 9.69
CA ARG A 694 -4.95 -22.66 10.16
C ARG A 694 -5.52 -21.76 9.05
N SER A 695 -4.89 -21.71 7.88
CA SER A 695 -5.18 -20.71 6.84
C SER A 695 -5.90 -21.28 5.63
N ILE A 696 -5.71 -22.56 5.32
CA ILE A 696 -6.28 -23.30 4.20
C ILE A 696 -7.38 -24.25 4.74
N PRO A 697 -8.56 -24.35 4.11
CA PRO A 697 -9.64 -25.20 4.60
C PRO A 697 -9.41 -26.69 4.28
N ASN A 698 -10.17 -27.58 4.93
CA ASN A 698 -10.34 -28.94 4.42
C ASN A 698 -11.41 -28.95 3.30
N VAL A 699 -11.23 -29.80 2.29
CA VAL A 699 -12.15 -29.93 1.14
C VAL A 699 -13.55 -30.40 1.57
N MET A 700 -13.66 -31.16 2.66
CA MET A 700 -14.93 -31.78 3.06
C MET A 700 -15.96 -30.79 3.61
N ASP A 701 -15.56 -29.89 4.52
CA ASP A 701 -16.47 -28.89 5.11
C ASP A 701 -16.18 -27.45 4.67
N GLY A 702 -15.09 -27.18 3.96
CA GLY A 702 -14.66 -25.82 3.61
C GLY A 702 -14.19 -25.00 4.81
N LEU A 703 -14.09 -25.60 6.01
CA LEU A 703 -13.76 -24.89 7.23
C LEU A 703 -12.26 -24.93 7.51
N LYS A 704 -11.77 -23.82 8.06
CA LYS A 704 -10.49 -23.75 8.79
C LYS A 704 -10.72 -24.20 10.24
N PRO A 705 -9.70 -24.69 10.97
CA PRO A 705 -9.84 -25.15 12.35
C PRO A 705 -10.54 -24.17 13.29
N GLY A 706 -10.29 -22.85 13.15
CA GLY A 706 -10.99 -21.82 13.91
C GLY A 706 -12.50 -21.80 13.67
N GLN A 707 -12.95 -21.89 12.41
CA GLN A 707 -14.37 -21.96 12.06
C GLN A 707 -14.99 -23.28 12.54
N ARG A 708 -14.25 -24.40 12.43
CA ARG A 708 -14.70 -25.72 12.90
C ARG A 708 -14.90 -25.77 14.42
N LYS A 709 -13.99 -25.17 15.19
CA LYS A 709 -14.11 -24.95 16.64
C LYS A 709 -15.33 -24.08 16.98
N VAL A 710 -15.62 -23.03 16.21
CA VAL A 710 -16.86 -22.24 16.36
C VAL A 710 -18.11 -23.10 16.15
N MET A 711 -18.20 -23.83 15.05
CA MET A 711 -19.38 -24.66 14.75
C MET A 711 -19.61 -25.74 15.81
N PHE A 712 -18.56 -26.44 16.23
CA PHE A 712 -18.62 -27.43 17.32
C PHE A 712 -19.13 -26.82 18.63
N GLY A 713 -18.60 -25.68 19.06
CA GLY A 713 -19.06 -25.02 20.27
C GLY A 713 -20.53 -24.56 20.18
N CYS A 714 -20.98 -24.12 18.99
CA CYS A 714 -22.38 -23.77 18.76
C CYS A 714 -23.31 -25.00 18.84
N PHE A 715 -22.93 -26.12 18.21
CA PHE A 715 -23.67 -27.39 18.25
C PHE A 715 -23.71 -27.99 19.67
N LYS A 716 -22.57 -28.07 20.35
CA LYS A 716 -22.41 -28.57 21.73
C LYS A 716 -23.20 -27.74 22.75
N LYS A 717 -23.36 -26.44 22.50
CA LYS A 717 -24.19 -25.51 23.28
C LYS A 717 -25.67 -25.53 22.89
N LYS A 718 -26.04 -26.16 21.77
CA LYS A 718 -27.36 -26.10 21.11
C LYS A 718 -27.88 -24.65 20.97
N LEU A 719 -27.06 -23.81 20.32
CA LEU A 719 -27.27 -22.36 20.21
C LEU A 719 -28.39 -21.98 19.22
N TYR A 720 -29.63 -22.26 19.60
CA TYR A 720 -30.85 -21.91 18.87
C TYR A 720 -31.51 -20.60 19.37
N THR A 721 -30.89 -19.93 20.35
CA THR A 721 -31.28 -18.62 20.87
C THR A 721 -30.08 -17.71 20.93
N GLU A 722 -30.27 -16.42 20.67
CA GLU A 722 -29.18 -15.45 20.55
C GLU A 722 -28.32 -15.29 21.80
N ILE A 723 -27.02 -15.09 21.58
CA ILE A 723 -26.02 -14.80 22.60
C ILE A 723 -25.07 -13.72 22.10
N LYS A 724 -24.50 -12.90 23.00
CA LYS A 724 -23.46 -11.94 22.61
C LYS A 724 -22.23 -12.66 22.06
N VAL A 725 -21.65 -12.16 20.98
CA VAL A 725 -20.43 -12.75 20.38
C VAL A 725 -19.30 -12.86 21.41
N ALA A 726 -19.09 -11.85 22.25
CA ALA A 726 -18.09 -11.89 23.32
C ALA A 726 -18.33 -12.99 24.38
N GLN A 727 -19.58 -13.40 24.63
CA GLN A 727 -19.89 -14.53 25.54
C GLN A 727 -19.73 -15.88 24.84
N LEU A 728 -20.04 -15.94 23.54
CA LEU A 728 -19.86 -17.12 22.70
C LEU A 728 -18.36 -17.46 22.53
N VAL A 729 -17.50 -16.45 22.34
CA VAL A 729 -16.04 -16.59 22.26
C VAL A 729 -15.48 -17.34 23.47
N GLY A 730 -15.74 -16.88 24.70
CA GLY A 730 -15.28 -17.57 25.91
C GLY A 730 -15.85 -19.00 26.02
N SER A 731 -17.13 -19.17 25.69
CA SER A 731 -17.80 -20.48 25.72
C SER A 731 -17.22 -21.48 24.71
N ILE A 732 -16.75 -21.04 23.54
CA ILE A 732 -16.07 -21.90 22.56
C ILE A 732 -14.63 -22.16 23.01
N SER A 733 -13.92 -21.13 23.50
CA SER A 733 -12.52 -21.23 23.90
C SER A 733 -12.30 -22.28 24.99
N GLU A 734 -13.21 -22.35 25.97
CA GLU A 734 -13.24 -23.38 27.01
C GLU A 734 -13.54 -24.78 26.44
N GLN A 735 -14.53 -24.89 25.55
CA GLN A 735 -15.06 -26.17 25.05
C GLN A 735 -14.19 -26.85 23.98
N THR A 736 -13.34 -26.08 23.29
CA THR A 736 -12.47 -26.52 22.19
C THR A 736 -10.98 -26.37 22.48
N ASN A 737 -10.62 -26.01 23.72
CA ASN A 737 -9.24 -25.73 24.13
C ASN A 737 -8.53 -24.72 23.19
N TYR A 738 -9.24 -23.68 22.74
CA TYR A 738 -8.70 -22.75 21.74
C TYR A 738 -7.47 -22.00 22.28
N ARG A 739 -6.35 -22.13 21.57
CA ARG A 739 -5.01 -21.72 22.06
C ARG A 739 -4.57 -20.32 21.60
N HIS A 740 -5.35 -19.66 20.75
CA HIS A 740 -5.03 -18.32 20.22
C HIS A 740 -5.92 -17.24 20.84
N GLY A 741 -5.56 -15.96 20.66
CA GLY A 741 -6.27 -14.84 21.25
C GLY A 741 -7.74 -14.71 20.83
N GLU A 742 -8.62 -14.44 21.80
CA GLU A 742 -10.08 -14.29 21.67
C GLU A 742 -10.52 -13.42 20.48
N THR A 743 -9.79 -12.35 20.16
CA THR A 743 -10.07 -11.45 19.03
C THR A 743 -10.12 -12.18 17.68
N SER A 744 -9.29 -13.21 17.49
CA SER A 744 -9.28 -14.03 16.28
C SER A 744 -10.56 -14.87 16.17
N LEU A 745 -10.97 -15.48 17.29
CA LEU A 745 -12.20 -16.26 17.38
C LEU A 745 -13.46 -15.39 17.21
N ALA A 746 -13.45 -14.18 17.78
CA ALA A 746 -14.51 -13.19 17.60
C ALA A 746 -14.65 -12.76 16.12
N THR A 747 -13.53 -12.49 15.46
CA THR A 747 -13.50 -12.17 14.02
C THR A 747 -14.00 -13.34 13.17
N THR A 748 -13.66 -14.57 13.57
CA THR A 748 -14.14 -15.80 12.91
C THR A 748 -15.65 -15.96 13.03
N ILE A 749 -16.23 -15.70 14.20
CA ILE A 749 -17.70 -15.71 14.41
C ILE A 749 -18.39 -14.64 13.56
N ILE A 750 -17.83 -13.43 13.52
CA ILE A 750 -18.36 -12.34 12.68
C ILE A 750 -18.35 -12.74 11.20
N GLY A 751 -17.24 -13.27 10.69
CA GLY A 751 -17.13 -13.72 9.30
C GLY A 751 -18.08 -14.86 8.92
N LEU A 752 -18.42 -15.75 9.86
CA LEU A 752 -19.42 -16.82 9.66
C LEU A 752 -20.88 -16.34 9.69
N ALA A 753 -21.12 -15.11 10.16
CA ALA A 753 -22.45 -14.51 10.27
C ALA A 753 -22.75 -13.46 9.17
N GLN A 754 -21.72 -12.88 8.55
CA GLN A 754 -21.87 -11.81 7.55
C GLN A 754 -22.66 -12.26 6.30
N ASP A 755 -23.58 -11.40 5.89
CA ASP A 755 -24.71 -11.66 5.00
C ASP A 755 -24.75 -10.79 3.73
N PHE A 756 -23.94 -9.72 3.68
CA PHE A 756 -23.87 -8.77 2.57
C PHE A 756 -23.25 -9.34 1.29
N VAL A 757 -23.56 -8.72 0.15
CA VAL A 757 -23.06 -9.12 -1.19
C VAL A 757 -21.53 -9.21 -1.22
N GLY A 758 -21.01 -10.40 -1.51
CA GLY A 758 -19.57 -10.69 -1.51
C GLY A 758 -19.01 -11.24 -0.19
N ALA A 759 -19.86 -11.55 0.79
CA ALA A 759 -19.52 -12.36 1.96
C ALA A 759 -19.89 -13.85 1.72
N ASN A 760 -20.75 -14.44 2.57
CA ASN A 760 -21.20 -15.83 2.45
C ASN A 760 -22.43 -15.94 1.54
N ASN A 761 -22.54 -17.01 0.74
CA ASN A 761 -23.80 -17.37 0.08
C ASN A 761 -24.79 -18.01 1.06
N ILE A 762 -24.28 -18.70 2.09
CA ILE A 762 -25.07 -19.16 3.24
C ILE A 762 -24.28 -18.85 4.52
N ASN A 763 -24.68 -17.80 5.22
CA ASN A 763 -24.18 -17.47 6.56
C ASN A 763 -24.61 -18.57 7.56
N LEU A 764 -23.64 -19.27 8.14
CA LEU A 764 -23.90 -20.40 9.06
C LEU A 764 -24.40 -19.96 10.44
N LEU A 765 -24.19 -18.69 10.76
CA LEU A 765 -24.68 -17.98 11.94
C LEU A 765 -25.53 -16.77 11.52
N MET A 766 -26.43 -16.32 12.40
CA MET A 766 -27.28 -15.15 12.16
C MET A 766 -26.59 -13.85 12.61
N PRO A 767 -26.60 -12.77 11.79
CA PRO A 767 -26.00 -11.48 12.13
C PRO A 767 -26.96 -10.60 12.97
N ASN A 768 -27.21 -10.97 14.23
CA ASN A 768 -28.12 -10.20 15.10
C ASN A 768 -27.44 -8.89 15.60
N GLY A 769 -27.45 -7.87 14.74
CA GLY A 769 -26.89 -6.54 14.99
C GLY A 769 -26.02 -6.04 13.83
N GLN A 770 -25.20 -5.02 14.07
CA GLN A 770 -24.31 -4.47 13.03
C GLN A 770 -23.05 -5.33 12.84
N PHE A 771 -23.13 -6.36 12.00
CA PHE A 771 -22.03 -7.26 11.64
C PHE A 771 -21.08 -6.71 10.55
N GLY A 772 -21.28 -5.46 10.13
CA GLY A 772 -20.54 -4.80 9.06
C GLY A 772 -21.25 -4.94 7.71
N SER A 773 -20.91 -4.07 6.78
CA SER A 773 -21.66 -3.89 5.52
C SER A 773 -20.75 -3.94 4.29
N ARG A 774 -21.38 -3.86 3.12
CA ARG A 774 -20.69 -3.77 1.83
C ARG A 774 -19.83 -2.50 1.69
N ILE A 775 -20.11 -1.46 2.49
CA ILE A 775 -19.41 -0.17 2.44
C ILE A 775 -17.90 -0.32 2.71
N LEU A 776 -17.53 -1.17 3.67
CA LEU A 776 -16.13 -1.42 4.08
C LEU A 776 -15.71 -2.90 4.03
N GLY A 777 -16.54 -3.77 3.45
CA GLY A 777 -16.31 -5.22 3.40
C GLY A 777 -16.29 -5.82 4.81
N GLY A 778 -17.31 -5.52 5.60
CA GLY A 778 -17.50 -6.05 6.96
C GLY A 778 -16.62 -5.42 8.05
N LYS A 779 -15.67 -4.54 7.71
CA LYS A 779 -14.71 -3.93 8.67
C LYS A 779 -15.32 -2.84 9.56
N ASP A 780 -16.55 -2.44 9.24
CA ASP A 780 -17.46 -1.57 9.98
C ASP A 780 -18.33 -2.33 11.00
N CYS A 781 -18.07 -3.63 11.22
CA CYS A 781 -18.70 -4.42 12.26
C CYS A 781 -18.57 -3.78 13.66
N SER A 782 -19.66 -3.80 14.43
CA SER A 782 -19.66 -3.36 15.82
C SER A 782 -18.86 -4.32 16.72
N SER A 783 -18.34 -3.79 17.84
CA SER A 783 -17.57 -4.59 18.78
C SER A 783 -18.35 -5.84 19.27
N PRO A 784 -17.70 -7.02 19.42
CA PRO A 784 -18.30 -8.27 19.93
C PRO A 784 -19.11 -8.18 21.25
N ARG A 785 -19.00 -7.06 21.98
CA ARG A 785 -19.76 -6.76 23.21
C ARG A 785 -21.19 -6.27 22.97
N TYR A 786 -21.49 -5.80 21.76
CA TYR A 786 -22.76 -5.22 21.35
C TYR A 786 -23.58 -6.14 20.44
N ILE A 787 -22.92 -6.90 19.56
CA ILE A 787 -23.54 -7.80 18.59
C ILE A 787 -23.85 -9.18 19.18
N TYR A 788 -24.93 -9.77 18.68
CA TYR A 788 -25.46 -11.08 19.10
C TYR A 788 -25.47 -12.05 17.91
N THR A 789 -25.53 -13.35 18.17
CA THR A 789 -25.64 -14.36 17.11
C THR A 789 -26.25 -15.67 17.63
N GLN A 790 -26.75 -16.48 16.70
CA GLN A 790 -27.25 -17.84 16.90
C GLN A 790 -27.01 -18.67 15.64
N ILE A 791 -27.24 -19.98 15.69
CA ILE A 791 -27.17 -20.86 14.51
C ILE A 791 -28.30 -20.49 13.53
N SER A 792 -27.97 -20.31 12.25
CA SER A 792 -28.98 -20.12 11.19
C SER A 792 -29.82 -21.39 11.00
N ALA A 793 -31.13 -21.28 10.73
CA ALA A 793 -32.04 -22.44 10.65
C ALA A 793 -31.53 -23.54 9.69
N ILE A 794 -31.10 -23.13 8.50
CA ILE A 794 -30.54 -24.00 7.46
C ILE A 794 -29.28 -24.76 7.90
N THR A 795 -28.50 -24.25 8.86
CA THR A 795 -27.19 -24.83 9.25
C THR A 795 -27.32 -26.26 9.78
N ARG A 796 -28.46 -26.64 10.39
CA ARG A 796 -28.70 -28.03 10.82
C ARG A 796 -29.25 -28.97 9.74
N THR A 797 -29.70 -28.44 8.59
CA THR A 797 -29.90 -29.26 7.38
C THR A 797 -28.56 -29.52 6.67
N ILE A 798 -27.66 -28.53 6.66
CA ILE A 798 -26.30 -28.65 6.10
C ILE A 798 -25.44 -29.60 6.95
N PHE A 799 -25.43 -29.43 8.27
CA PHE A 799 -24.63 -30.24 9.22
C PHE A 799 -25.56 -31.09 10.11
N HIS A 800 -26.04 -32.21 9.55
CA HIS A 800 -27.05 -33.04 10.18
C HIS A 800 -26.52 -33.77 11.44
N GLU A 801 -27.20 -33.59 12.58
CA GLU A 801 -26.86 -34.21 13.88
C GLU A 801 -26.66 -35.75 13.85
N LYS A 802 -27.29 -36.48 12.91
CA LYS A 802 -27.09 -37.94 12.74
C LYS A 802 -25.68 -38.30 12.23
N ASP A 803 -25.00 -37.37 11.55
CA ASP A 803 -23.63 -37.60 11.03
C ASP A 803 -22.60 -37.58 12.16
N GLU A 804 -22.89 -36.90 13.29
CA GLU A 804 -22.03 -36.85 14.48
C GLU A 804 -21.79 -38.24 15.10
N LEU A 805 -22.59 -39.25 14.74
CA LEU A 805 -22.39 -40.65 15.16
C LEU A 805 -21.19 -41.34 14.49
N VAL A 806 -20.64 -40.77 13.42
CA VAL A 806 -19.60 -41.39 12.57
C VAL A 806 -18.43 -40.46 12.20
N LEU A 807 -18.34 -39.26 12.81
CA LEU A 807 -17.20 -38.35 12.65
C LEU A 807 -16.06 -38.69 13.63
N ASN A 808 -14.81 -38.52 13.21
CA ASN A 808 -13.66 -38.67 14.11
C ASN A 808 -13.43 -37.38 14.92
N PHE A 809 -13.81 -37.40 16.20
CA PHE A 809 -13.61 -36.29 17.13
C PHE A 809 -12.19 -36.27 17.71
N LEU A 810 -11.51 -35.14 17.61
CA LEU A 810 -10.16 -34.97 18.15
C LEU A 810 -10.18 -34.97 19.69
N ASN A 811 -9.07 -35.39 20.30
CA ASN A 811 -8.88 -35.43 21.74
C ASN A 811 -7.72 -34.50 22.14
N GLU A 812 -8.02 -33.43 22.85
CA GLU A 812 -7.03 -32.50 23.41
C GLU A 812 -7.10 -32.51 24.94
N GLU A 813 -5.98 -32.71 25.63
CA GLU A 813 -5.89 -32.69 27.11
C GLU A 813 -6.91 -33.63 27.81
N GLY A 814 -7.21 -34.76 27.18
CA GLY A 814 -8.20 -35.75 27.66
C GLY A 814 -9.66 -35.36 27.44
N LYS A 815 -9.93 -34.29 26.67
CA LYS A 815 -11.28 -33.84 26.29
C LYS A 815 -11.50 -34.05 24.80
N SER A 816 -12.67 -34.61 24.45
CA SER A 816 -13.18 -34.54 23.08
C SER A 816 -13.52 -33.08 22.71
N VAL A 817 -12.83 -32.60 21.68
CA VAL A 817 -13.02 -31.30 21.03
C VAL A 817 -13.67 -31.52 19.65
N GLU A 818 -13.51 -30.61 18.69
CA GLU A 818 -14.11 -30.68 17.36
C GLU A 818 -13.61 -31.88 16.52
N PRO A 819 -14.34 -32.30 15.47
CA PRO A 819 -13.86 -33.34 14.57
C PRO A 819 -12.74 -32.85 13.64
N GLU A 820 -11.98 -33.79 13.06
CA GLU A 820 -10.97 -33.48 12.04
C GLU A 820 -11.52 -32.60 10.92
N TYR A 821 -12.68 -33.00 10.40
CA TYR A 821 -13.56 -32.24 9.52
C TYR A 821 -15.00 -32.65 9.78
N TYR A 822 -15.94 -31.73 9.57
CA TYR A 822 -17.32 -32.13 9.33
C TYR A 822 -17.45 -32.67 7.91
N VAL A 823 -18.55 -33.38 7.66
CA VAL A 823 -18.96 -33.76 6.31
C VAL A 823 -20.39 -33.24 6.16
N PRO A 824 -20.62 -32.03 5.60
CA PRO A 824 -21.97 -31.50 5.36
C PRO A 824 -22.73 -32.28 4.28
N VAL A 825 -24.03 -31.98 4.09
CA VAL A 825 -24.89 -32.56 3.03
C VAL A 825 -24.47 -32.09 1.62
N ILE A 826 -23.90 -30.88 1.51
CA ILE A 826 -23.37 -30.26 0.28
C ILE A 826 -21.96 -29.66 0.55
N PRO A 827 -21.06 -29.59 -0.44
CA PRO A 827 -19.69 -29.10 -0.25
C PRO A 827 -19.65 -27.60 0.05
N MET A 828 -19.62 -27.24 1.34
CA MET A 828 -19.63 -25.84 1.78
C MET A 828 -18.41 -25.03 1.31
N VAL A 829 -17.31 -25.70 0.95
CA VAL A 829 -16.12 -25.10 0.31
C VAL A 829 -16.43 -24.47 -1.07
N LEU A 830 -17.47 -24.95 -1.75
CA LEU A 830 -17.95 -24.38 -3.01
C LEU A 830 -19.04 -23.33 -2.74
N VAL A 831 -19.92 -23.57 -1.77
CA VAL A 831 -21.01 -22.63 -1.42
C VAL A 831 -20.47 -21.27 -0.98
N ASN A 832 -19.58 -21.24 0.02
CA ASN A 832 -19.05 -19.99 0.60
C ASN A 832 -17.62 -19.66 0.15
N GLY A 833 -17.05 -20.45 -0.78
CA GLY A 833 -15.66 -20.29 -1.20
C GLY A 833 -14.65 -20.45 -0.06
N ALA A 834 -13.42 -20.00 -0.30
CA ALA A 834 -12.38 -19.82 0.71
C ALA A 834 -11.21 -18.97 0.18
N GLU A 835 -10.87 -17.89 0.88
CA GLU A 835 -9.59 -17.18 0.71
C GLU A 835 -8.64 -17.51 1.87
N GLY A 836 -7.36 -17.78 1.60
CA GLY A 836 -6.37 -18.04 2.64
C GLY A 836 -4.93 -17.94 2.15
N ILE A 837 -4.04 -17.39 2.99
CA ILE A 837 -2.60 -17.28 2.71
C ILE A 837 -1.87 -17.95 3.88
N GLY A 838 -1.13 -19.02 3.59
CA GLY A 838 -0.24 -19.69 4.53
C GLY A 838 1.21 -19.57 4.08
N THR A 839 2.06 -20.47 4.57
CA THR A 839 3.48 -20.47 4.23
C THR A 839 3.73 -21.33 2.98
N GLY A 840 4.13 -20.67 1.88
CA GLY A 840 4.41 -21.31 0.57
C GLY A 840 3.16 -21.59 -0.27
N TRP A 841 2.02 -21.84 0.39
CA TRP A 841 0.73 -22.08 -0.24
C TRP A 841 -0.26 -20.92 0.02
N SER A 842 -1.23 -20.79 -0.88
CA SER A 842 -2.37 -19.89 -0.75
C SER A 842 -3.57 -20.56 -1.42
N THR A 843 -4.78 -20.14 -1.08
CA THR A 843 -6.01 -20.61 -1.72
C THR A 843 -6.92 -19.43 -2.01
N ASN A 844 -7.58 -19.47 -3.17
CA ASN A 844 -8.69 -18.61 -3.50
C ASN A 844 -9.70 -19.46 -4.29
N ILE A 845 -10.81 -19.77 -3.62
CA ILE A 845 -11.96 -20.50 -4.16
C ILE A 845 -13.13 -19.51 -4.11
N PRO A 846 -13.74 -19.14 -5.25
CA PRO A 846 -14.91 -18.27 -5.25
C PRO A 846 -16.16 -19.00 -4.76
N ASN A 847 -17.22 -18.24 -4.51
CA ASN A 847 -18.52 -18.78 -4.13
C ASN A 847 -19.25 -19.33 -5.37
N PHE A 848 -20.08 -20.35 -5.18
CA PHE A 848 -20.92 -20.97 -6.20
C PHE A 848 -22.38 -21.10 -5.72
N ASN A 849 -23.29 -21.29 -6.67
CA ASN A 849 -24.72 -21.40 -6.43
C ASN A 849 -25.07 -22.74 -5.74
N PRO A 850 -25.72 -22.74 -4.57
CA PRO A 850 -26.17 -23.98 -3.90
C PRO A 850 -27.08 -24.85 -4.77
N LEU A 851 -27.90 -24.26 -5.65
CA LEU A 851 -28.81 -25.01 -6.52
C LEU A 851 -28.04 -25.83 -7.57
N ASP A 852 -27.05 -25.20 -8.22
CA ASP A 852 -26.21 -25.87 -9.24
C ASP A 852 -25.35 -26.97 -8.61
N ILE A 853 -24.86 -26.74 -7.39
CA ILE A 853 -24.16 -27.76 -6.59
C ILE A 853 -25.11 -28.94 -6.29
N VAL A 854 -26.34 -28.69 -5.85
CA VAL A 854 -27.33 -29.74 -5.52
C VAL A 854 -27.73 -30.53 -6.77
N GLU A 855 -27.99 -29.89 -7.91
CA GLU A 855 -28.32 -30.61 -9.14
C GLU A 855 -27.12 -31.40 -9.68
N ASN A 856 -25.88 -30.90 -9.56
CA ASN A 856 -24.69 -31.69 -9.86
C ASN A 856 -24.47 -32.88 -8.90
N ILE A 857 -24.88 -32.78 -7.62
CA ILE A 857 -24.94 -33.94 -6.73
C ILE A 857 -26.03 -34.91 -7.17
N LYS A 858 -27.24 -34.42 -7.49
CA LYS A 858 -28.34 -35.24 -8.00
C LYS A 858 -27.93 -35.95 -9.31
N ARG A 859 -27.11 -35.33 -10.18
CA ARG A 859 -26.47 -35.96 -11.36
C ARG A 859 -25.52 -37.09 -11.00
N LEU A 860 -24.59 -36.89 -10.06
CA LEU A 860 -23.70 -37.96 -9.60
C LEU A 860 -24.47 -39.12 -8.94
N ILE A 861 -25.59 -38.83 -8.26
CA ILE A 861 -26.51 -39.85 -7.71
C ILE A 861 -27.22 -40.63 -8.83
N ARG A 862 -27.52 -40.00 -9.98
CA ARG A 862 -28.08 -40.62 -11.20
C ARG A 862 -27.00 -41.19 -12.15
N ASP A 863 -25.72 -41.11 -11.77
CA ASP A 863 -24.55 -41.49 -12.56
C ASP A 863 -24.47 -40.76 -13.93
N GLU A 864 -24.97 -39.52 -13.97
CA GLU A 864 -24.99 -38.59 -15.11
C GLU A 864 -23.75 -37.68 -15.18
N PRO A 865 -23.42 -37.12 -16.37
CA PRO A 865 -22.34 -36.13 -16.49
C PRO A 865 -22.66 -34.81 -15.76
N LEU A 866 -21.63 -34.27 -15.12
CA LEU A 866 -21.64 -32.96 -14.47
C LEU A 866 -21.77 -31.81 -15.49
N VAL A 867 -22.43 -30.74 -15.07
CA VAL A 867 -22.47 -29.44 -15.76
C VAL A 867 -21.43 -28.53 -15.13
N GLU A 868 -20.68 -27.78 -15.94
CA GLU A 868 -19.68 -26.82 -15.46
C GLU A 868 -20.35 -25.68 -14.65
N MET A 869 -19.85 -25.42 -13.45
CA MET A 869 -20.41 -24.39 -12.55
C MET A 869 -19.70 -23.04 -12.73
N VAL A 870 -20.47 -21.95 -12.74
CA VAL A 870 -19.97 -20.57 -12.78
C VAL A 870 -19.98 -19.93 -11.38
N PRO A 871 -19.03 -19.03 -11.04
CA PRO A 871 -19.06 -18.32 -9.76
C PRO A 871 -20.34 -17.52 -9.58
N PHE A 872 -20.89 -17.53 -8.36
CA PHE A 872 -22.17 -16.91 -8.02
C PHE A 872 -22.11 -16.34 -6.59
N TYR A 873 -22.67 -15.15 -6.38
CA TYR A 873 -22.70 -14.47 -5.10
C TYR A 873 -24.13 -14.04 -4.76
N ARG A 874 -24.62 -14.41 -3.57
CA ARG A 874 -25.98 -14.07 -3.12
C ARG A 874 -26.22 -12.55 -3.19
N ASN A 875 -27.38 -12.17 -3.72
CA ASN A 875 -27.86 -10.80 -3.94
C ASN A 875 -27.00 -9.87 -4.82
N PHE A 876 -25.92 -10.36 -5.45
CA PHE A 876 -25.25 -9.64 -6.52
C PHE A 876 -26.18 -9.50 -7.74
N LYS A 877 -26.24 -8.33 -8.37
CA LYS A 877 -27.12 -8.09 -9.53
C LYS A 877 -26.38 -7.95 -10.87
N GLY A 878 -25.06 -7.77 -10.86
CA GLY A 878 -24.23 -7.65 -12.07
C GLY A 878 -23.95 -8.99 -12.75
N SER A 879 -23.27 -8.98 -13.90
CA SER A 879 -22.96 -10.20 -14.64
C SER A 879 -21.63 -10.84 -14.22
N ILE A 880 -21.56 -12.17 -14.33
CA ILE A 880 -20.34 -12.96 -14.19
C ILE A 880 -20.20 -13.82 -15.45
N GLU A 881 -19.17 -13.56 -16.24
CA GLU A 881 -19.02 -14.09 -17.60
C GLU A 881 -17.67 -14.81 -17.76
N LYS A 882 -17.67 -15.97 -18.44
CA LYS A 882 -16.46 -16.78 -18.62
C LYS A 882 -15.59 -16.21 -19.75
N ILE A 883 -14.34 -15.83 -19.45
CA ILE A 883 -13.39 -15.31 -20.44
C ILE A 883 -12.57 -16.46 -21.04
N GLU A 884 -11.97 -17.27 -20.17
CA GLU A 884 -11.07 -18.36 -20.51
C GLU A 884 -11.16 -19.47 -19.45
N ALA A 885 -10.46 -20.58 -19.64
CA ALA A 885 -10.49 -21.71 -18.70
C ALA A 885 -10.05 -21.25 -17.29
N GLY A 886 -10.97 -21.37 -16.33
CA GLY A 886 -10.74 -20.99 -14.93
C GLY A 886 -10.64 -19.49 -14.64
N LYS A 887 -11.19 -18.62 -15.50
CA LYS A 887 -11.20 -17.16 -15.28
C LYS A 887 -12.47 -16.49 -15.80
N TYR A 888 -13.02 -15.63 -14.98
CA TYR A 888 -14.33 -15.00 -15.15
C TYR A 888 -14.20 -13.48 -15.02
N GLN A 889 -14.89 -12.74 -15.88
CA GLN A 889 -15.11 -11.31 -15.72
C GLN A 889 -16.30 -11.10 -14.78
N VAL A 890 -16.21 -10.09 -13.92
CA VAL A 890 -17.31 -9.66 -13.04
C VAL A 890 -17.59 -8.20 -13.35
N ASN A 891 -18.80 -7.91 -13.83
CA ASN A 891 -19.20 -6.58 -14.26
C ASN A 891 -20.17 -5.96 -13.23
N GLY A 892 -19.95 -4.68 -12.91
CA GLY A 892 -20.97 -3.86 -12.24
C GLY A 892 -22.09 -3.46 -13.20
N ILE A 893 -23.07 -2.70 -12.70
CA ILE A 893 -24.14 -2.10 -13.53
C ILE A 893 -23.96 -0.59 -13.50
N TYR A 894 -24.00 0.00 -14.69
CA TYR A 894 -24.13 1.43 -14.90
C TYR A 894 -25.05 1.71 -16.09
N GLU A 895 -25.68 2.87 -16.07
CA GLU A 895 -26.57 3.38 -17.12
C GLU A 895 -26.28 4.87 -17.34
N GLU A 896 -26.62 5.42 -18.51
CA GLU A 896 -26.52 6.87 -18.76
C GLU A 896 -27.92 7.50 -18.68
N GLU A 897 -28.15 8.31 -17.63
CA GLU A 897 -29.41 9.04 -17.42
C GLU A 897 -29.18 10.54 -17.55
N GLY A 898 -29.89 11.21 -18.46
CA GLY A 898 -29.96 12.68 -18.49
C GLY A 898 -28.64 13.43 -18.72
N GLY A 899 -27.57 12.74 -19.12
CA GLY A 899 -26.21 13.30 -19.21
C GLY A 899 -25.35 13.06 -17.96
N GLU A 900 -25.76 12.16 -17.08
CA GLU A 900 -24.99 11.61 -15.94
C GLU A 900 -24.69 10.12 -16.18
N THR A 901 -23.55 9.63 -15.70
CA THR A 901 -23.33 8.17 -15.57
C THR A 901 -23.78 7.71 -14.20
N VAL A 902 -24.77 6.83 -14.15
CA VAL A 902 -25.40 6.31 -12.93
C VAL A 902 -24.88 4.90 -12.66
N ILE A 903 -24.30 4.66 -11.49
CA ILE A 903 -23.73 3.35 -11.12
C ILE A 903 -24.59 2.74 -10.01
N THR A 904 -25.22 1.60 -10.28
CA THR A 904 -26.15 0.91 -9.37
C THR A 904 -25.59 -0.38 -8.78
N GLU A 905 -24.53 -0.94 -9.37
CA GLU A 905 -23.87 -2.15 -8.86
C GLU A 905 -22.35 -2.10 -9.11
N LEU A 906 -21.56 -2.58 -8.15
CA LEU A 906 -20.09 -2.65 -8.24
C LEU A 906 -19.63 -4.11 -8.32
N PRO A 907 -18.55 -4.43 -9.06
CA PRO A 907 -18.00 -5.78 -9.10
C PRO A 907 -17.74 -6.37 -7.70
N VAL A 908 -17.92 -7.69 -7.57
CA VAL A 908 -17.67 -8.41 -6.31
C VAL A 908 -16.23 -8.16 -5.81
N GLY A 909 -16.10 -7.88 -4.51
CA GLY A 909 -14.84 -7.48 -3.87
C GLY A 909 -14.52 -5.97 -3.91
N VAL A 910 -15.30 -5.17 -4.65
CA VAL A 910 -15.12 -3.70 -4.70
C VAL A 910 -16.05 -3.02 -3.68
N TRP A 911 -15.49 -2.66 -2.53
CA TRP A 911 -16.23 -2.03 -1.41
C TRP A 911 -16.52 -0.54 -1.66
N THR A 912 -17.73 -0.07 -1.31
CA THR A 912 -18.24 1.27 -1.64
C THR A 912 -17.31 2.40 -1.21
N GLN A 913 -16.73 2.33 -0.01
CA GLN A 913 -15.82 3.36 0.52
C GLN A 913 -14.42 3.33 -0.11
N ASN A 914 -14.02 2.21 -0.72
CA ASN A 914 -12.81 2.15 -1.55
C ASN A 914 -13.09 2.71 -2.94
N TYR A 915 -14.26 2.44 -3.51
CA TYR A 915 -14.69 3.01 -4.80
C TYR A 915 -14.85 4.53 -4.72
N LYS A 916 -15.46 5.06 -3.65
CA LYS A 916 -15.51 6.51 -3.35
C LYS A 916 -14.13 7.17 -3.36
N LYS A 917 -13.11 6.53 -2.77
CA LYS A 917 -11.73 7.04 -2.81
C LYS A 917 -11.13 7.01 -4.22
N TYR A 918 -11.53 6.05 -5.05
CA TYR A 918 -11.13 6.01 -6.45
C TYR A 918 -11.77 7.15 -7.24
N LEU A 919 -13.08 7.40 -7.08
CA LEU A 919 -13.75 8.56 -7.70
C LEU A 919 -13.12 9.89 -7.25
N ASN A 920 -12.84 10.07 -5.95
CA ASN A 920 -12.08 11.24 -5.47
C ASN A 920 -10.72 11.38 -6.17
N SER A 921 -9.98 10.29 -6.40
CA SER A 921 -8.70 10.38 -7.13
C SER A 921 -8.86 10.73 -8.62
N LEU A 922 -10.01 10.41 -9.23
CA LEU A 922 -10.36 10.88 -10.59
C LEU A 922 -10.74 12.37 -10.59
N LEU A 923 -11.33 12.87 -9.50
CA LEU A 923 -11.65 14.29 -9.31
C LEU A 923 -10.35 15.12 -9.14
N ASP A 924 -9.41 14.65 -8.30
CA ASP A 924 -8.08 15.25 -8.13
C ASP A 924 -7.28 15.26 -9.45
N ASP A 925 -7.34 14.15 -10.21
CA ASP A 925 -6.74 14.02 -11.55
C ASP A 925 -7.48 14.84 -12.65
N LYS A 926 -8.63 15.45 -12.34
CA LYS A 926 -9.53 16.17 -13.27
C LYS A 926 -10.05 15.32 -14.45
N LYS A 927 -10.32 14.04 -14.19
CA LYS A 927 -10.91 13.07 -15.13
C LYS A 927 -12.44 12.98 -15.00
N ILE A 928 -12.99 13.34 -13.84
CA ILE A 928 -14.41 13.58 -13.62
C ILE A 928 -14.59 15.03 -13.10
N VAL A 929 -15.78 15.61 -13.24
CA VAL A 929 -16.05 17.00 -12.82
C VAL A 929 -16.73 17.06 -11.45
N ASP A 930 -17.74 16.23 -11.21
CA ASP A 930 -18.34 16.02 -9.89
C ASP A 930 -19.01 14.64 -9.79
N PHE A 931 -19.32 14.17 -8.56
CA PHE A 931 -20.16 13.00 -8.34
C PHE A 931 -20.94 13.05 -7.03
N THR A 932 -22.13 12.44 -7.00
CA THR A 932 -23.00 12.34 -5.83
C THR A 932 -23.25 10.89 -5.40
N GLU A 933 -23.71 10.73 -4.16
CA GLU A 933 -23.84 9.43 -3.48
C GLU A 933 -25.25 9.25 -2.93
N HIS A 934 -25.88 8.12 -3.26
CA HIS A 934 -27.24 7.76 -2.84
C HIS A 934 -27.33 6.30 -2.34
N HIS A 935 -26.19 5.71 -1.97
CA HIS A 935 -26.08 4.32 -1.51
C HIS A 935 -26.61 4.11 -0.07
N THR A 936 -26.92 2.85 0.26
CA THR A 936 -27.28 2.39 1.62
C THR A 936 -26.24 1.38 2.15
N GLU A 937 -26.48 0.74 3.29
CA GLU A 937 -25.64 -0.39 3.74
C GLU A 937 -25.65 -1.62 2.79
N LYS A 938 -26.71 -1.77 1.98
CA LYS A 938 -26.92 -2.93 1.07
C LYS A 938 -26.77 -2.58 -0.41
N PHE A 939 -27.36 -1.46 -0.85
CA PHE A 939 -27.40 -1.05 -2.27
C PHE A 939 -26.33 0.01 -2.59
N VAL A 940 -25.70 -0.09 -3.77
CA VAL A 940 -24.81 0.96 -4.27
C VAL A 940 -25.60 1.91 -5.17
N HIS A 941 -25.33 3.22 -5.05
CA HIS A 941 -25.78 4.21 -6.01
C HIS A 941 -24.80 5.40 -6.00
N PHE A 942 -24.16 5.63 -7.15
CA PHE A 942 -23.44 6.86 -7.46
C PHE A 942 -24.07 7.53 -8.70
N ARG A 943 -23.91 8.85 -8.85
CA ARG A 943 -24.17 9.60 -10.08
C ARG A 943 -22.95 10.45 -10.38
N ILE A 944 -22.43 10.41 -11.60
CA ILE A 944 -21.25 11.16 -12.04
C ILE A 944 -21.68 12.16 -13.11
N GLN A 945 -21.31 13.43 -12.93
CA GLN A 945 -21.73 14.52 -13.83
C GLN A 945 -20.50 15.28 -14.35
N PRO A 946 -20.41 15.57 -15.67
CA PRO A 946 -21.22 14.97 -16.74
C PRO A 946 -20.94 13.46 -16.87
N ALA A 947 -21.66 12.78 -17.75
CA ALA A 947 -21.38 11.40 -18.14
C ALA A 947 -19.92 11.24 -18.63
N VAL A 948 -19.31 10.10 -18.30
CA VAL A 948 -17.90 9.80 -18.57
C VAL A 948 -17.69 8.38 -19.07
N ASP A 949 -16.60 8.18 -19.81
CA ASP A 949 -16.19 6.90 -20.37
C ASP A 949 -16.13 5.78 -19.30
N PRO A 950 -16.93 4.70 -19.46
CA PRO A 950 -16.96 3.57 -18.52
C PRO A 950 -15.61 2.87 -18.30
N GLU A 951 -14.67 2.92 -19.24
CA GLU A 951 -13.32 2.35 -19.04
C GLU A 951 -12.58 3.04 -17.89
N ILE A 952 -12.79 4.34 -17.71
CA ILE A 952 -12.18 5.13 -16.62
C ILE A 952 -12.78 4.70 -15.26
N LEU A 953 -14.05 4.28 -15.25
CA LEU A 953 -14.78 3.92 -14.03
C LEU A 953 -14.39 2.56 -13.43
N LYS A 954 -13.71 1.68 -14.17
CA LYS A 954 -13.26 0.35 -13.71
C LYS A 954 -14.38 -0.47 -13.07
N LEU A 955 -15.52 -0.53 -13.75
CA LEU A 955 -16.68 -1.33 -13.35
C LEU A 955 -16.57 -2.80 -13.79
N ASN A 956 -15.35 -3.30 -13.97
CA ASN A 956 -15.04 -4.70 -14.22
C ASN A 956 -13.89 -5.18 -13.33
N THR A 957 -13.96 -6.43 -12.86
CA THR A 957 -12.86 -7.16 -12.20
C THR A 957 -12.79 -8.59 -12.74
N THR A 958 -11.82 -9.38 -12.27
CA THR A 958 -11.67 -10.79 -12.67
C THR A 958 -11.60 -11.73 -11.47
N ILE A 959 -12.40 -12.79 -11.50
CA ILE A 959 -12.29 -13.96 -10.61
C ILE A 959 -11.49 -15.06 -11.33
N SER A 960 -10.74 -15.87 -10.57
CA SER A 960 -9.95 -16.96 -11.10
C SER A 960 -10.03 -18.19 -10.20
N THR A 961 -10.38 -19.35 -10.77
CA THR A 961 -10.39 -20.65 -10.08
C THR A 961 -9.04 -21.38 -10.19
N ASN A 962 -8.02 -20.73 -10.76
CA ASN A 962 -6.70 -21.35 -10.94
C ASN A 962 -5.94 -21.66 -9.63
N ASN A 963 -6.39 -21.15 -8.48
CA ASN A 963 -5.73 -21.25 -7.18
C ASN A 963 -6.57 -21.99 -6.11
N MET A 964 -7.39 -22.97 -6.53
CA MET A 964 -8.19 -23.80 -5.62
C MET A 964 -7.30 -24.82 -4.90
N ILE A 965 -7.00 -24.57 -3.63
CA ILE A 965 -6.16 -25.43 -2.79
C ILE A 965 -6.86 -25.72 -1.46
N CYS A 966 -6.93 -26.99 -1.08
CA CYS A 966 -7.50 -27.46 0.18
C CYS A 966 -6.61 -28.54 0.80
N PHE A 967 -6.83 -28.84 2.07
CA PHE A 967 -6.47 -30.16 2.60
C PHE A 967 -7.45 -31.21 2.08
N ASP A 968 -6.94 -32.33 1.60
CA ASP A 968 -7.73 -33.51 1.20
C ASP A 968 -8.27 -34.28 2.44
N PRO A 969 -9.07 -35.34 2.28
CA PRO A 969 -9.60 -36.14 3.39
C PRO A 969 -8.52 -36.89 4.21
N THR A 970 -7.24 -36.83 3.80
CA THR A 970 -6.07 -37.39 4.49
C THR A 970 -5.14 -36.31 5.08
N HIS A 971 -5.61 -35.07 5.12
CA HIS A 971 -4.87 -33.88 5.57
C HIS A 971 -3.60 -33.55 4.78
N LYS A 972 -3.57 -33.88 3.48
CA LYS A 972 -2.50 -33.44 2.56
C LYS A 972 -2.96 -32.24 1.75
N ILE A 973 -2.08 -31.27 1.54
CA ILE A 973 -2.37 -30.09 0.72
C ILE A 973 -2.46 -30.52 -0.75
N LYS A 974 -3.61 -30.27 -1.37
CA LYS A 974 -3.93 -30.64 -2.74
C LYS A 974 -4.42 -29.43 -3.53
N ARG A 975 -3.91 -29.26 -4.76
CA ARG A 975 -4.44 -28.32 -5.74
C ARG A 975 -5.48 -29.04 -6.60
N TYR A 976 -6.61 -28.38 -6.81
CA TYR A 976 -7.69 -28.83 -7.68
C TYR A 976 -7.65 -28.02 -8.97
N ASN A 977 -7.89 -28.69 -10.12
CA ASN A 977 -7.81 -28.03 -11.42
C ASN A 977 -9.19 -27.53 -11.87
N THR A 978 -10.25 -28.26 -11.55
CA THR A 978 -11.65 -27.93 -11.85
C THR A 978 -12.49 -27.90 -10.57
N VAL A 979 -13.66 -27.27 -10.63
CA VAL A 979 -14.62 -27.21 -9.51
C VAL A 979 -15.25 -28.59 -9.31
N GLU A 980 -15.39 -29.31 -10.42
CA GLU A 980 -15.93 -30.64 -10.57
C GLU A 980 -15.02 -31.71 -9.93
N ASP A 981 -13.70 -31.47 -9.84
CA ASP A 981 -12.78 -32.34 -9.09
C ASP A 981 -13.05 -32.28 -7.58
N ILE A 982 -13.27 -31.08 -7.03
CA ILE A 982 -13.65 -30.86 -5.63
C ILE A 982 -14.96 -31.58 -5.34
N LEU A 983 -15.96 -31.40 -6.22
CA LEU A 983 -17.28 -32.01 -6.06
C LEU A 983 -17.23 -33.54 -6.07
N LYS A 984 -16.47 -34.16 -6.99
CA LYS A 984 -16.30 -35.63 -7.06
C LYS A 984 -15.66 -36.19 -5.80
N GLU A 985 -14.59 -35.57 -5.31
CA GLU A 985 -13.87 -36.05 -4.13
C GLU A 985 -14.72 -35.94 -2.86
N PHE A 986 -15.47 -34.84 -2.71
CA PHE A 986 -16.50 -34.71 -1.69
C PHE A 986 -17.58 -35.81 -1.83
N TYR A 987 -18.09 -36.04 -3.05
CA TYR A 987 -19.20 -36.97 -3.31
C TYR A 987 -18.92 -38.39 -2.83
N TYR A 988 -17.77 -38.96 -3.19
CA TYR A 988 -17.44 -40.34 -2.80
C TYR A 988 -17.27 -40.51 -1.29
N ILE A 989 -16.70 -39.50 -0.60
CA ILE A 989 -16.55 -39.53 0.85
C ILE A 989 -17.90 -39.33 1.55
N ARG A 990 -18.76 -38.42 1.06
CA ARG A 990 -20.11 -38.20 1.59
C ARG A 990 -20.98 -39.46 1.44
N LEU A 991 -20.95 -40.10 0.28
CA LEU A 991 -21.68 -41.35 0.04
C LEU A 991 -21.21 -42.47 0.99
N ARG A 992 -19.90 -42.64 1.18
CA ARG A 992 -19.34 -43.60 2.15
C ARG A 992 -19.81 -43.28 3.58
N LEU A 993 -19.87 -42.02 3.97
CA LEU A 993 -20.36 -41.64 5.29
C LEU A 993 -21.86 -41.92 5.46
N TYR A 994 -22.69 -41.77 4.42
CA TYR A 994 -24.09 -42.21 4.46
C TYR A 994 -24.25 -43.72 4.66
N MET A 995 -23.36 -44.55 4.12
CA MET A 995 -23.34 -45.99 4.38
C MET A 995 -23.12 -46.25 5.88
N SER A 996 -22.05 -45.70 6.45
CA SER A 996 -21.74 -45.85 7.88
C SER A 996 -22.80 -45.22 8.80
N ARG A 997 -23.41 -44.10 8.41
CA ARG A 997 -24.55 -43.50 9.13
C ARG A 997 -25.76 -44.44 9.12
N LYS A 998 -26.13 -45.03 7.98
CA LYS A 998 -27.23 -46.01 7.90
C LYS A 998 -26.94 -47.22 8.80
N GLU A 999 -25.73 -47.77 8.72
CA GLU A 999 -25.29 -48.92 9.52
C GLU A 999 -25.38 -48.62 11.02
N LYS A 1000 -24.79 -47.50 11.48
CA LYS A 1000 -24.79 -47.11 12.89
C LYS A 1000 -26.19 -46.78 13.43
N LEU A 1001 -27.05 -46.17 12.60
CA LEU A 1001 -28.44 -45.93 12.97
C LEU A 1001 -29.24 -47.23 13.10
N LEU A 1002 -29.07 -48.19 12.18
CA LEU A 1002 -29.71 -49.51 12.28
C LEU A 1002 -29.23 -50.30 13.51
N GLU A 1003 -27.94 -50.22 13.86
CA GLU A 1003 -27.39 -50.78 15.10
C GLU A 1003 -28.07 -50.17 16.34
N ILE A 1004 -28.10 -48.84 16.46
CA ILE A 1004 -28.74 -48.13 17.59
C ILE A 1004 -30.23 -48.46 17.69
N ILE A 1005 -30.95 -48.54 16.56
CA ILE A 1005 -32.38 -48.87 16.55
C ILE A 1005 -32.62 -50.31 17.04
N LYS A 1006 -31.78 -51.29 16.67
CA LYS A 1006 -31.86 -52.66 17.17
C LYS A 1006 -31.58 -52.75 18.67
N ASP A 1007 -30.54 -52.07 19.13
CA ASP A 1007 -30.21 -51.97 20.55
C ASP A 1007 -31.37 -51.36 21.35
N ASP A 1008 -32.01 -50.31 20.83
CA ASP A 1008 -33.15 -49.67 21.49
C ASP A 1008 -34.40 -50.55 21.51
N LEU A 1009 -34.69 -51.28 20.44
CA LEU A 1009 -35.77 -52.29 20.41
C LEU A 1009 -35.54 -53.35 21.49
N LEU A 1010 -34.33 -53.89 21.59
CA LEU A 1010 -33.98 -54.90 22.60
C LEU A 1010 -34.04 -54.33 24.03
N LYS A 1011 -33.65 -53.07 24.24
CA LYS A 1011 -33.85 -52.35 25.53
C LYS A 1011 -35.32 -52.19 25.88
N ILE A 1012 -36.18 -51.83 24.92
CA ILE A 1012 -37.62 -51.64 25.13
C ILE A 1012 -38.28 -52.99 25.45
N GLU A 1013 -37.96 -54.04 24.72
CA GLU A 1013 -38.41 -55.42 24.95
C GLU A 1013 -38.03 -55.91 26.36
N ASN A 1014 -36.78 -55.70 26.79
CA ASN A 1014 -36.33 -56.02 28.15
C ASN A 1014 -37.07 -55.21 29.22
N LYS A 1015 -37.41 -53.93 28.97
CA LYS A 1015 -38.23 -53.12 29.89
C LYS A 1015 -39.68 -53.59 29.98
N ILE A 1016 -40.29 -53.96 28.85
CA ILE A 1016 -41.64 -54.54 28.80
C ILE A 1016 -41.67 -55.82 29.64
N ARG A 1017 -40.74 -56.75 29.37
CA ARG A 1017 -40.62 -58.02 30.10
C ARG A 1017 -40.38 -57.79 31.60
N PHE A 1018 -39.49 -56.87 31.96
CA PHE A 1018 -39.20 -56.54 33.37
C PHE A 1018 -40.42 -55.98 34.11
N ILE A 1019 -41.11 -54.97 33.55
CA ILE A 1019 -42.32 -54.43 34.18
C ILE A 1019 -43.39 -55.51 34.29
N GLN A 1020 -43.62 -56.27 33.21
CA GLN A 1020 -44.63 -57.33 33.19
C GLN A 1020 -44.34 -58.39 34.25
N GLU A 1021 -43.11 -58.92 34.33
CA GLU A 1021 -42.73 -59.93 35.31
C GLU A 1021 -42.84 -59.44 36.76
N VAL A 1022 -42.55 -58.15 37.02
CA VAL A 1022 -42.70 -57.53 38.35
C VAL A 1022 -44.17 -57.31 38.71
N VAL A 1023 -44.99 -56.84 37.76
CA VAL A 1023 -46.43 -56.58 37.96
C VAL A 1023 -47.22 -57.89 38.13
N THR A 1024 -46.79 -59.00 37.53
CA THR A 1024 -47.37 -60.33 37.75
C THR A 1024 -46.76 -61.10 38.93
N ASP A 1025 -46.03 -60.43 39.83
CA ASP A 1025 -45.38 -61.01 41.02
C ASP A 1025 -44.39 -62.17 40.71
N SER A 1026 -43.98 -62.32 39.45
CA SER A 1026 -43.12 -63.42 38.97
C SER A 1026 -41.63 -63.09 39.04
N LEU A 1027 -41.26 -61.80 39.13
CA LEU A 1027 -39.94 -61.31 39.46
C LEU A 1027 -40.04 -60.39 40.70
N LYS A 1028 -39.68 -60.91 41.87
CA LYS A 1028 -39.86 -60.18 43.14
C LYS A 1028 -38.63 -59.35 43.48
N ILE A 1029 -38.72 -58.04 43.27
CA ILE A 1029 -37.65 -57.07 43.60
C ILE A 1029 -37.74 -56.53 45.04
N ASN A 1030 -38.93 -56.52 45.66
CA ASN A 1030 -39.12 -55.94 46.98
C ASN A 1030 -38.42 -56.73 48.10
N LYS A 1031 -37.71 -56.02 48.98
CA LYS A 1031 -36.99 -56.53 50.18
C LYS A 1031 -35.84 -57.53 49.91
N ARG A 1032 -35.40 -57.72 48.66
CA ARG A 1032 -34.17 -58.49 48.32
C ARG A 1032 -32.94 -57.58 48.27
N LYS A 1033 -31.73 -58.16 48.26
CA LYS A 1033 -30.50 -57.40 48.01
C LYS A 1033 -30.31 -57.24 46.50
N ARG A 1034 -29.65 -56.16 46.06
CA ARG A 1034 -29.36 -55.91 44.63
C ARG A 1034 -28.62 -57.08 43.98
N LYS A 1035 -27.67 -57.72 44.68
CA LYS A 1035 -26.93 -58.88 44.16
C LYS A 1035 -27.88 -60.01 43.75
N ASP A 1036 -28.75 -60.44 44.67
CA ASP A 1036 -29.73 -61.50 44.44
C ASP A 1036 -30.68 -61.18 43.27
N ILE A 1037 -31.00 -59.89 43.03
CA ILE A 1037 -31.82 -59.44 41.90
C ILE A 1037 -31.03 -59.45 40.59
N VAL A 1038 -29.73 -59.11 40.61
CA VAL A 1038 -28.86 -59.19 39.44
C VAL A 1038 -28.66 -60.65 39.01
N GLU A 1039 -28.49 -61.57 39.96
CA GLU A 1039 -28.41 -63.01 39.68
C GLU A 1039 -29.71 -63.54 39.03
N ASP A 1040 -30.89 -63.17 39.56
CA ASP A 1040 -32.20 -63.45 38.91
C ASP A 1040 -32.29 -62.94 37.46
N LEU A 1041 -31.75 -61.75 37.17
CA LEU A 1041 -31.80 -61.14 35.84
C LEU A 1041 -30.84 -61.81 34.85
N GLU A 1042 -29.70 -62.33 35.34
CA GLU A 1042 -28.75 -63.10 34.52
C GLU A 1042 -29.30 -64.49 34.19
N GLU A 1043 -29.86 -65.22 35.17
CA GLU A 1043 -30.53 -66.52 34.94
C GLU A 1043 -31.70 -66.40 33.95
N ARG A 1044 -32.46 -65.30 34.00
CA ARG A 1044 -33.57 -65.00 33.08
C ARG A 1044 -33.14 -64.44 31.72
N ASN A 1045 -31.84 -64.38 31.42
CA ASN A 1045 -31.31 -63.86 30.17
C ASN A 1045 -31.86 -62.44 29.84
N TYR A 1046 -31.75 -61.50 30.78
CA TYR A 1046 -31.91 -60.08 30.48
C TYR A 1046 -30.65 -59.52 29.83
N LEU A 1047 -30.80 -58.55 28.93
CA LEU A 1047 -29.66 -57.86 28.30
C LEU A 1047 -28.89 -57.06 29.36
N ARG A 1048 -27.60 -57.35 29.55
CA ARG A 1048 -26.72 -56.64 30.49
C ARG A 1048 -25.92 -55.54 29.78
N LEU A 1049 -26.26 -54.28 30.02
CA LEU A 1049 -25.60 -53.10 29.41
C LEU A 1049 -24.56 -52.51 30.37
N ASN A 1050 -23.44 -53.22 30.54
CA ASN A 1050 -22.50 -53.15 31.68
C ASN A 1050 -23.14 -53.59 33.02
N ASP A 1051 -24.32 -53.07 33.33
CA ASP A 1051 -25.16 -53.43 34.48
C ASP A 1051 -26.65 -53.37 34.06
N PHE A 1052 -27.54 -53.84 34.93
CA PHE A 1052 -29.00 -53.81 34.76
C PHE A 1052 -29.66 -52.50 35.20
N GLU A 1053 -28.88 -51.43 35.36
CA GLU A 1053 -29.37 -50.15 35.90
C GLU A 1053 -30.48 -49.53 35.04
N TYR A 1054 -30.51 -49.79 33.73
CA TYR A 1054 -31.59 -49.32 32.84
C TYR A 1054 -32.97 -49.98 33.10
N LEU A 1055 -33.01 -51.04 33.92
CA LEU A 1055 -34.21 -51.67 34.48
C LEU A 1055 -34.38 -51.28 35.96
N LEU A 1056 -33.31 -51.38 36.76
CA LEU A 1056 -33.37 -51.20 38.21
C LEU A 1056 -33.51 -49.74 38.67
N SER A 1057 -33.15 -48.76 37.85
CA SER A 1057 -33.37 -47.32 38.11
C SER A 1057 -34.75 -46.81 37.68
N MET A 1058 -35.61 -47.67 37.12
CA MET A 1058 -36.94 -47.28 36.67
C MET A 1058 -37.81 -46.85 37.86
N SER A 1059 -38.49 -45.70 37.72
CA SER A 1059 -39.40 -45.18 38.76
C SER A 1059 -40.48 -46.20 39.11
N ILE A 1060 -40.86 -46.30 40.38
CA ILE A 1060 -41.97 -47.15 40.83
C ILE A 1060 -43.27 -46.80 40.08
N SER A 1061 -43.47 -45.53 39.70
CA SER A 1061 -44.61 -45.09 38.88
C SER A 1061 -44.60 -45.60 37.42
N SER A 1062 -43.56 -46.34 37.01
CA SER A 1062 -43.49 -47.02 35.71
C SER A 1062 -43.87 -48.50 35.76
N LEU A 1063 -44.12 -49.05 36.97
CA LEU A 1063 -44.53 -50.43 37.19
C LEU A 1063 -46.06 -50.58 37.07
N THR A 1064 -46.62 -50.21 35.91
CA THR A 1064 -48.07 -50.26 35.65
C THR A 1064 -48.39 -50.76 34.24
N TYR A 1065 -49.61 -51.27 34.03
CA TYR A 1065 -50.07 -51.74 32.73
C TYR A 1065 -50.13 -50.62 31.67
N GLU A 1066 -50.48 -49.39 32.06
CA GLU A 1066 -50.48 -48.25 31.13
C GLU A 1066 -49.07 -47.92 30.64
N ARG A 1067 -48.01 -48.21 31.42
CA ARG A 1067 -46.63 -48.05 30.97
C ARG A 1067 -46.17 -49.19 30.05
N ILE A 1068 -46.67 -50.41 30.26
CA ILE A 1068 -46.49 -51.51 29.28
C ILE A 1068 -47.10 -51.10 27.93
N ASP A 1069 -48.33 -50.59 27.91
CA ASP A 1069 -49.00 -50.12 26.68
C ASP A 1069 -48.27 -48.95 26.01
N GLN A 1070 -47.67 -48.04 26.78
CA GLN A 1070 -46.81 -46.99 26.23
C GLN A 1070 -45.54 -47.56 25.60
N LEU A 1071 -44.86 -48.51 26.25
CA LEU A 1071 -43.65 -49.14 25.74
C LEU A 1071 -43.92 -50.03 24.53
N ASN A 1072 -45.07 -50.71 24.45
CA ASN A 1072 -45.49 -51.45 23.27
C ASN A 1072 -45.67 -50.53 22.05
N LYS A 1073 -46.25 -49.34 22.25
CA LYS A 1073 -46.35 -48.30 21.20
C LYS A 1073 -44.98 -47.72 20.84
N GLU A 1074 -44.11 -47.52 21.84
CA GLU A 1074 -42.71 -47.09 21.65
C GLU A 1074 -41.94 -48.12 20.79
N TYR A 1075 -42.13 -49.42 21.05
CA TYR A 1075 -41.53 -50.54 20.32
C TYR A 1075 -42.02 -50.62 18.87
N GLU A 1076 -43.32 -50.67 18.62
CA GLU A 1076 -43.86 -50.78 17.25
C GLU A 1076 -43.49 -49.56 16.39
N ASN A 1077 -43.56 -48.33 16.93
CA ASN A 1077 -43.08 -47.13 16.22
C ASN A 1077 -41.57 -47.22 15.89
N ARG A 1078 -40.75 -47.75 16.82
CA ARG A 1078 -39.30 -47.90 16.62
C ARG A 1078 -38.96 -49.00 15.62
N LYS A 1079 -39.81 -50.03 15.52
CA LYS A 1079 -39.74 -51.19 14.61
C LYS A 1079 -40.21 -50.83 13.19
N GLU A 1080 -41.24 -50.02 13.06
CA GLU A 1080 -41.65 -49.39 11.80
C GLU A 1080 -40.51 -48.51 11.25
N HIS A 1081 -39.91 -47.66 12.09
CA HIS A 1081 -38.75 -46.86 11.70
C HIS A 1081 -37.50 -47.70 11.33
N HIS A 1082 -37.29 -48.85 11.98
CA HIS A 1082 -36.26 -49.80 11.55
C HIS A 1082 -36.53 -50.32 10.13
N ALA A 1083 -37.78 -50.65 9.80
CA ALA A 1083 -38.17 -51.15 8.48
C ALA A 1083 -38.02 -50.07 7.39
N ASP A 1084 -38.46 -48.84 7.65
CA ASP A 1084 -38.26 -47.68 6.77
C ASP A 1084 -36.77 -47.49 6.45
N LEU A 1085 -35.94 -47.33 7.48
CA LEU A 1085 -34.50 -47.10 7.30
C LEU A 1085 -33.79 -48.29 6.64
N LEU A 1086 -34.25 -49.53 6.89
CA LEU A 1086 -33.70 -50.72 6.24
C LEU A 1086 -33.98 -50.71 4.74
N SER A 1087 -35.16 -50.25 4.30
CA SER A 1087 -35.57 -50.20 2.89
C SER A 1087 -34.81 -49.16 2.05
N LYS A 1088 -34.53 -47.98 2.61
CA LYS A 1088 -33.88 -46.85 1.91
C LYS A 1088 -32.41 -47.10 1.63
N THR A 1089 -31.92 -46.82 0.43
CA THR A 1089 -30.48 -46.86 0.12
C THR A 1089 -29.75 -45.64 0.71
N PRO A 1090 -28.41 -45.68 0.84
CA PRO A 1090 -27.61 -44.50 1.19
C PRO A 1090 -27.80 -43.30 0.23
N LYS A 1091 -28.09 -43.56 -1.06
CA LYS A 1091 -28.45 -42.51 -2.05
C LYS A 1091 -29.80 -41.87 -1.69
N ASP A 1092 -30.81 -42.67 -1.29
CA ASP A 1092 -32.14 -42.15 -0.94
C ASP A 1092 -32.14 -41.30 0.33
N ILE A 1093 -31.42 -41.72 1.37
CA ILE A 1093 -31.27 -40.95 2.62
C ILE A 1093 -30.57 -39.61 2.35
N TRP A 1094 -29.67 -39.55 1.36
CA TRP A 1094 -29.06 -38.28 0.93
C TRP A 1094 -30.05 -37.41 0.15
N LEU A 1095 -30.88 -37.99 -0.72
CA LEU A 1095 -31.93 -37.24 -1.41
C LEU A 1095 -32.96 -36.64 -0.42
N GLU A 1096 -33.34 -37.36 0.64
CA GLU A 1096 -34.19 -36.82 1.72
C GLU A 1096 -33.53 -35.63 2.44
N ASP A 1097 -32.25 -35.76 2.82
CA ASP A 1097 -31.49 -34.67 3.46
C ASP A 1097 -31.30 -33.46 2.52
N LEU A 1098 -31.09 -33.69 1.21
CA LEU A 1098 -30.94 -32.64 0.19
C LEU A 1098 -32.24 -31.86 -0.03
N GLU A 1099 -33.38 -32.55 -0.04
CA GLU A 1099 -34.68 -31.88 -0.22
C GLU A 1099 -35.05 -31.05 1.02
N ALA A 1100 -34.74 -31.56 2.22
CA ALA A 1100 -34.86 -30.78 3.46
C ALA A 1100 -33.95 -29.53 3.47
N PHE A 1101 -32.75 -29.61 2.89
CA PHE A 1101 -31.89 -28.44 2.66
C PHE A 1101 -32.53 -27.45 1.67
N LEU A 1102 -33.06 -27.92 0.53
CA LEU A 1102 -33.68 -27.05 -0.48
C LEU A 1102 -34.90 -26.30 0.08
N VAL A 1103 -35.73 -26.93 0.92
CA VAL A 1103 -36.89 -26.30 1.56
C VAL A 1103 -36.49 -25.16 2.53
N GLU A 1104 -35.38 -25.30 3.26
CA GLU A 1104 -34.86 -24.19 4.08
C GLU A 1104 -34.11 -23.14 3.25
N TYR A 1105 -33.48 -23.52 2.13
CA TYR A 1105 -32.81 -22.57 1.23
C TYR A 1105 -33.79 -21.69 0.46
N GLN A 1106 -34.93 -22.25 0.02
CA GLN A 1106 -35.97 -21.48 -0.67
C GLN A 1106 -36.49 -20.33 0.18
N LYS A 1107 -36.69 -20.53 1.50
CA LYS A 1107 -37.12 -19.46 2.41
C LYS A 1107 -36.13 -18.30 2.46
N ILE A 1108 -34.83 -18.58 2.35
CA ILE A 1108 -33.80 -17.53 2.31
C ILE A 1108 -33.90 -16.75 1.00
N LEU A 1109 -34.20 -17.42 -0.13
CA LEU A 1109 -34.45 -16.76 -1.41
C LEU A 1109 -35.76 -15.94 -1.38
N ASP A 1110 -36.80 -16.43 -0.69
CA ASP A 1110 -38.07 -15.71 -0.50
C ASP A 1110 -37.85 -14.45 0.37
N GLU A 1111 -37.10 -14.57 1.48
CA GLU A 1111 -36.70 -13.44 2.35
C GLU A 1111 -35.80 -12.43 1.60
N ASP A 1112 -34.87 -12.90 0.78
CA ASP A 1112 -34.04 -12.06 -0.11
C ASP A 1112 -34.90 -11.34 -1.18
N GLU A 1113 -35.94 -11.98 -1.74
CA GLU A 1113 -36.83 -11.34 -2.71
C GLU A 1113 -37.75 -10.29 -2.07
N GLU A 1114 -38.28 -10.54 -0.85
CA GLU A 1114 -39.02 -9.51 -0.10
C GLU A 1114 -38.14 -8.28 0.20
N GLU A 1115 -36.90 -8.46 0.68
CA GLU A 1115 -36.03 -7.33 1.05
C GLU A 1115 -35.42 -6.60 -0.17
N TYR A 1116 -34.98 -7.34 -1.20
CA TYR A 1116 -34.32 -6.74 -2.36
C TYR A 1116 -35.28 -6.40 -3.51
N GLY A 1117 -36.53 -6.86 -3.47
CA GLY A 1117 -37.55 -6.58 -4.49
C GLY A 1117 -38.21 -5.20 -4.36
N GLU A 1118 -38.56 -4.75 -3.14
CA GLU A 1118 -39.28 -3.47 -2.96
C GLU A 1118 -38.45 -2.24 -3.39
N SER A 1119 -37.11 -2.31 -3.37
CA SER A 1119 -36.25 -1.16 -3.66
C SER A 1119 -36.19 -0.76 -5.15
N LEU A 1120 -36.57 -1.67 -6.07
CA LEU A 1120 -36.59 -1.42 -7.51
C LEU A 1120 -37.61 -0.35 -7.95
N LEU A 1121 -38.61 -0.05 -7.12
CA LEU A 1121 -39.61 0.98 -7.39
C LEU A 1121 -39.18 2.35 -6.85
N GLY A 1122 -38.17 2.94 -7.49
CA GLY A 1122 -37.57 4.24 -7.15
C GLY A 1122 -38.57 5.39 -6.93
N LYS A 1123 -39.07 5.52 -5.69
CA LYS A 1123 -39.99 6.57 -5.24
C LYS A 1123 -39.41 7.23 -4.00
N PRO A 1124 -39.17 8.56 -4.01
CA PRO A 1124 -38.69 9.26 -2.82
C PRO A 1124 -39.73 9.16 -1.69
N MET A 1125 -39.27 9.14 -0.42
CA MET A 1125 -40.11 8.96 0.77
C MET A 1125 -41.02 10.18 1.06
N GLY A 1126 -42.03 10.37 0.21
CA GLY A 1126 -43.10 11.33 0.41
C GLY A 1126 -44.10 10.86 1.47
N LYS A 1127 -44.19 11.60 2.59
CA LYS A 1127 -45.10 11.35 3.73
C LYS A 1127 -46.50 10.89 3.31
N LYS A 1128 -46.90 9.67 3.65
CA LYS A 1128 -48.32 9.27 3.72
C LYS A 1128 -48.81 9.23 5.16
N LEU A 1129 -49.76 10.11 5.48
CA LEU A 1129 -50.42 10.16 6.79
C LEU A 1129 -51.28 8.93 7.03
N LYS A 1130 -51.44 8.56 8.30
CA LYS A 1130 -52.45 7.59 8.75
C LYS A 1130 -53.85 8.04 8.30
N LYS A 1131 -54.53 7.22 7.48
CA LYS A 1131 -55.99 7.20 7.39
C LYS A 1131 -56.53 5.79 7.66
N ARG A 1132 -57.06 5.60 8.87
CA ARG A 1132 -58.02 4.51 9.15
C ARG A 1132 -59.35 4.89 8.49
N SER A 1133 -59.88 4.05 7.61
CA SER A 1133 -61.27 4.15 7.16
C SER A 1133 -61.85 2.76 6.87
N THR A 1134 -62.63 2.26 7.84
CA THR A 1134 -63.83 1.43 7.64
C THR A 1134 -63.84 0.40 6.50
N LYS A 1135 -63.64 -0.88 6.83
CA LYS A 1135 -64.27 -1.97 6.05
C LYS A 1135 -65.80 -1.80 6.11
N LYS A 1136 -66.47 -1.87 4.96
CA LYS A 1136 -67.93 -2.10 4.86
C LYS A 1136 -68.20 -3.12 3.74
N THR A 1137 -69.31 -3.81 3.85
CA THR A 1137 -69.58 -5.10 3.20
C THR A 1137 -70.61 -5.04 2.08
N VAL A 1138 -70.32 -5.66 0.94
CA VAL A 1138 -71.24 -6.45 0.09
C VAL A 1138 -70.33 -7.55 -0.52
N ALA A 1139 -70.44 -8.87 -0.31
CA ALA A 1139 -71.54 -9.81 -0.06
C ALA A 1139 -72.24 -10.31 -1.33
N ASP A 1140 -71.88 -11.53 -1.76
CA ASP A 1140 -72.79 -12.43 -2.47
C ASP A 1140 -72.54 -13.88 -2.06
N THR A 1141 -73.56 -14.74 -2.10
CA THR A 1141 -73.53 -16.17 -1.72
C THR A 1141 -74.84 -16.85 -2.11
N PRO A 1142 -74.81 -18.15 -2.47
CA PRO A 1142 -75.83 -19.01 -1.84
C PRO A 1142 -75.42 -20.46 -1.52
N LYS A 1143 -75.33 -20.75 -0.21
CA LYS A 1143 -75.96 -21.93 0.47
C LYS A 1143 -75.32 -23.32 0.17
N LYS A 1144 -75.51 -24.38 0.98
CA LYS A 1144 -76.51 -24.72 2.03
C LYS A 1144 -75.82 -25.64 3.09
N ARG A 1145 -75.95 -25.37 4.41
CA ARG A 1145 -76.70 -26.16 5.45
C ARG A 1145 -76.16 -27.58 5.77
N THR A 1146 -76.15 -28.12 7.01
CA THR A 1146 -76.61 -27.78 8.41
C THR A 1146 -76.10 -28.91 9.37
N THR A 1147 -75.93 -28.87 10.71
CA THR A 1147 -76.10 -27.91 11.86
C THR A 1147 -75.14 -28.36 13.04
N LYS A 1148 -75.38 -28.47 14.38
CA LYS A 1148 -76.56 -28.37 15.28
C LYS A 1148 -76.24 -28.31 16.82
N LYS A 1149 -76.33 -27.11 17.43
CA LYS A 1149 -76.38 -26.86 18.92
C LYS A 1149 -75.09 -27.21 19.72
N VAL A 1150 -74.86 -26.83 21.00
CA VAL A 1150 -75.69 -26.28 22.12
C VAL A 1150 -75.03 -25.04 22.78
N THR A 1151 -75.81 -24.30 23.57
CA THR A 1151 -75.64 -22.99 24.24
C THR A 1151 -74.99 -23.00 25.65
N GLU A 1152 -74.13 -21.99 25.93
CA GLU A 1152 -74.05 -21.16 27.17
C GLU A 1152 -73.67 -21.86 28.53
N ILE A 1153 -73.57 -21.26 29.74
CA ILE A 1153 -73.95 -19.94 30.29
C ILE A 1153 -73.14 -19.50 31.58
N VAL A 1154 -72.73 -18.20 31.66
CA VAL A 1154 -72.65 -17.24 32.84
C VAL A 1154 -71.85 -17.52 34.16
N GLU A 1155 -71.48 -16.40 34.85
CA GLU A 1155 -70.93 -16.18 36.24
C GLU A 1155 -69.50 -16.70 36.55
N ASP A 1156 -68.56 -16.02 37.24
CA ASP A 1156 -68.46 -14.94 38.29
C ASP A 1156 -68.32 -15.48 39.75
N THR A 1157 -67.93 -14.59 40.67
CA THR A 1157 -67.27 -14.77 41.99
C THR A 1157 -68.29 -14.73 43.15
N PRO A 1158 -67.99 -14.66 44.51
CA PRO A 1158 -66.70 -14.48 45.23
C PRO A 1158 -66.50 -15.06 46.69
N LYS A 1159 -65.23 -15.06 47.15
CA LYS A 1159 -64.69 -14.67 48.52
C LYS A 1159 -65.11 -15.35 49.87
N LYS A 1160 -64.08 -15.55 50.73
CA LYS A 1160 -64.05 -15.72 52.24
C LYS A 1160 -64.54 -17.10 52.75
N ARG A 1161 -64.15 -17.68 53.91
CA ARG A 1161 -63.73 -17.26 55.30
C ARG A 1161 -62.67 -18.31 55.83
N THR A 1162 -62.18 -18.52 57.09
CA THR A 1162 -62.32 -18.00 58.48
C THR A 1162 -61.13 -18.41 59.43
N THR A 1163 -60.52 -17.46 60.17
CA THR A 1163 -60.05 -17.52 61.60
C THR A 1163 -58.96 -18.48 62.19
N LYS A 1164 -58.36 -18.02 63.33
CA LYS A 1164 -57.47 -18.66 64.36
C LYS A 1164 -55.96 -18.71 63.98
N LYS A 1165 -55.03 -18.07 64.74
CA LYS A 1165 -54.43 -18.33 66.11
C LYS A 1165 -53.49 -19.56 66.10
N SER A 1166 -52.25 -19.53 66.63
CA SER A 1166 -51.50 -18.51 67.41
C SER A 1166 -49.96 -18.74 67.38
N THR A 1167 -49.16 -17.75 67.88
CA THR A 1167 -47.75 -17.88 68.42
C THR A 1167 -46.63 -18.36 67.46
N THR A 1168 -45.37 -17.85 67.44
CA THR A 1168 -44.59 -16.91 68.30
C THR A 1168 -43.53 -16.17 67.44
N THR A 1169 -43.04 -14.98 67.88
CA THR A 1169 -41.75 -14.29 67.50
C THR A 1169 -41.28 -14.23 66.01
N SER A 1170 -40.99 -13.07 65.40
CA SER A 1170 -41.11 -11.67 65.86
C SER A 1170 -40.96 -10.66 64.70
N LYS A 1171 -41.89 -9.69 64.59
CA LYS A 1171 -41.71 -8.27 64.15
C LYS A 1171 -40.87 -8.06 62.86
N THR A 1172 -41.42 -8.06 61.63
CA THR A 1172 -42.68 -7.49 61.06
C THR A 1172 -42.61 -5.98 60.71
N SER A 1173 -42.96 -5.70 59.45
CA SER A 1173 -42.98 -4.43 58.71
C SER A 1173 -43.74 -3.24 59.34
N THR A 1174 -43.54 -2.05 58.76
CA THR A 1174 -44.70 -1.28 58.23
C THR A 1174 -44.37 -0.38 57.04
N ARG A 1175 -45.33 -0.25 56.11
CA ARG A 1175 -45.38 0.84 55.10
C ARG A 1175 -45.64 2.20 55.78
N LYS A 1176 -44.97 3.26 55.31
CA LYS A 1176 -45.45 4.67 55.20
C LYS A 1176 -44.32 5.52 54.56
N ARG A 1177 -44.49 6.74 54.03
CA ARG A 1177 -45.62 7.47 53.39
C ARG A 1177 -45.14 8.93 53.20
N THR A 1178 -45.11 9.43 51.96
CA THR A 1178 -45.06 10.88 51.56
C THR A 1178 -43.87 11.77 51.97
N LYS A 1179 -43.73 12.86 51.19
CA LYS A 1179 -43.06 14.17 51.43
C LYS A 1179 -41.58 14.33 51.06
N LYS A 1180 -41.38 15.32 50.16
CA LYS A 1180 -40.26 16.29 50.09
C LYS A 1180 -38.91 15.69 49.60
N THR A 1181 -38.00 16.47 49.01
CA THR A 1181 -37.76 17.91 49.21
C THR A 1181 -37.74 18.77 47.94
N VAL A 1182 -38.23 20.00 48.08
CA VAL A 1182 -38.05 21.14 47.15
C VAL A 1182 -37.62 22.32 48.03
N THR A 1183 -36.56 23.03 47.59
CA THR A 1183 -36.03 24.36 48.06
C THR A 1183 -35.96 24.67 49.57
N THR A 1184 -34.75 24.87 50.08
CA THR A 1184 -34.18 26.11 50.70
C THR A 1184 -32.71 25.79 51.05
N GLU A 1185 -31.69 26.59 50.73
CA GLU A 1185 -31.34 27.97 51.15
C GLU A 1185 -30.85 28.11 52.62
N LYS A 1186 -29.70 28.79 52.76
CA LYS A 1186 -29.12 29.50 53.93
C LYS A 1186 -28.49 28.75 55.14
N VAL A 1187 -27.19 29.05 55.30
CA VAL A 1187 -26.43 29.54 56.49
C VAL A 1187 -26.83 29.08 57.90
N GLU A 1188 -25.84 28.54 58.63
CA GLU A 1188 -25.34 28.86 60.00
C GLU A 1188 -24.57 27.60 60.50
N THR A 1189 -23.23 27.60 60.70
CA THR A 1189 -22.37 28.17 61.77
C THR A 1189 -22.45 27.48 63.13
N GLU A 1190 -21.35 27.60 63.89
CA GLU A 1190 -21.17 27.26 65.33
C GLU A 1190 -20.92 25.77 65.73
N VAL A 1191 -20.04 25.44 66.71
CA VAL A 1191 -18.79 26.11 67.15
C VAL A 1191 -17.86 25.20 68.01
N LYS A 1192 -16.53 25.37 67.84
CA LYS A 1192 -15.38 25.15 68.78
C LYS A 1192 -14.97 23.77 69.39
N ASN A 1193 -13.63 23.63 69.41
CA ASN A 1193 -12.72 23.02 70.42
C ASN A 1193 -12.72 21.48 70.54
N LYS A 1194 -11.54 20.82 70.66
CA LYS A 1194 -10.35 21.16 71.48
C LYS A 1194 -8.98 20.77 70.87
N GLU A 1195 -7.95 21.56 71.22
CA GLU A 1195 -6.60 21.21 71.76
C GLU A 1195 -5.80 20.01 71.17
N THR A 1196 -4.49 20.05 70.85
CA THR A 1196 -3.41 21.09 70.86
C THR A 1196 -2.52 20.92 69.59
N GLY A 1197 -1.78 21.93 69.08
CA GLY A 1197 -0.38 22.27 69.44
C GLY A 1197 0.63 21.20 69.01
N LYS A 1198 1.72 21.44 68.25
CA LYS A 1198 2.66 22.58 68.08
C LYS A 1198 3.50 22.35 66.77
N ILE A 1199 4.30 23.23 66.13
CA ILE A 1199 4.56 24.70 66.10
C ILE A 1199 5.47 25.01 64.86
N LYS A 1200 5.18 26.07 64.05
CA LYS A 1200 6.08 26.88 63.15
C LYS A 1200 6.89 26.14 62.03
N ASN A 1201 7.27 26.70 60.87
CA ASN A 1201 7.35 28.06 60.24
C ASN A 1201 7.53 27.86 58.69
N VAL A 1202 7.52 28.79 57.70
CA VAL A 1202 7.20 30.24 57.55
C VAL A 1202 7.21 30.68 56.05
N THR A 1203 6.59 31.83 55.71
CA THR A 1203 6.76 32.73 54.53
C THR A 1203 6.56 32.29 53.05
N THR A 1204 5.49 32.87 52.44
CA THR A 1204 5.43 33.69 51.19
C THR A 1204 5.64 33.12 49.76
N THR A 1205 4.61 33.37 48.92
CA THR A 1205 4.61 33.91 47.52
C THR A 1205 5.36 33.16 46.39
N ASP A 1206 4.83 33.02 45.17
CA ASP A 1206 3.51 33.40 44.64
C ASP A 1206 3.03 32.57 43.42
N THR A 1207 1.83 32.90 42.95
CA THR A 1207 1.05 32.35 41.84
C THR A 1207 1.72 32.30 40.46
N ILE A 1208 1.27 31.34 39.64
CA ILE A 1208 0.66 31.58 38.30
C ILE A 1208 -0.19 30.34 37.92
N GLY A 1209 -1.28 30.55 37.17
CA GLY A 1209 -2.24 29.49 36.85
C GLY A 1209 -2.59 29.35 35.36
N THR A 1210 -2.85 28.10 34.98
CA THR A 1210 -4.06 27.68 34.23
C THR A 1210 -4.44 28.29 32.87
N SER A 1211 -4.07 27.57 31.80
CA SER A 1211 -5.02 26.77 30.95
C SER A 1211 -5.69 27.33 29.68
N ARG A 1212 -6.07 26.35 28.80
CA ARG A 1212 -7.15 26.27 27.78
C ARG A 1212 -6.87 26.62 26.30
N LYS A 1213 -7.08 25.58 25.45
CA LYS A 1213 -7.83 25.49 24.16
C LYS A 1213 -7.68 26.63 23.12
N ILE A 1214 -7.11 26.42 21.92
CA ILE A 1214 -7.76 25.85 20.69
C ILE A 1214 -9.19 26.43 20.50
N ILE A 1215 -9.57 27.11 19.41
CA ILE A 1215 -9.55 26.75 17.97
C ILE A 1215 -9.31 28.02 17.08
N ASP A 1216 -8.87 27.80 15.83
CA ASP A 1216 -9.20 28.51 14.55
C ASP A 1216 -8.09 29.07 13.63
N LEU A 1217 -8.29 28.74 12.35
CA LEU A 1217 -8.06 29.42 11.05
C LEU A 1217 -6.73 30.11 10.63
N GLU A 1218 -6.45 29.89 9.33
CA GLU A 1218 -5.85 30.77 8.31
C GLU A 1218 -4.64 31.69 8.61
N GLU A 1219 -3.55 31.50 7.86
CA GLU A 1219 -2.57 32.56 7.58
C GLU A 1219 -2.35 32.74 6.08
N SER A 1220 -2.33 33.99 5.63
CA SER A 1220 -1.92 34.38 4.29
C SER A 1220 -1.05 35.65 4.31
N SER A 1221 -0.05 35.68 3.42
CA SER A 1221 0.69 36.87 2.97
C SER A 1221 1.33 37.83 4.00
N SER A 1222 2.67 37.76 4.02
CA SER A 1222 3.59 38.89 3.72
C SER A 1222 4.12 39.82 4.83
N ASN A 1223 5.40 40.19 4.61
CA ASN A 1223 6.18 41.31 5.18
C ASN A 1223 6.54 41.24 6.69
N ASP A 1224 7.68 41.77 7.15
CA ASP A 1224 8.77 42.48 6.43
C ASP A 1224 10.20 42.13 6.96
N LYS A 1225 11.22 42.77 6.38
CA LYS A 1225 12.65 42.38 6.41
C LYS A 1225 13.50 42.99 7.56
N PRO A 1226 14.73 42.46 7.80
CA PRO A 1226 15.43 42.58 9.08
C PRO A 1226 16.55 43.64 9.12
N ARG A 1227 17.20 43.78 10.30
CA ARG A 1227 18.54 44.40 10.52
C ARG A 1227 19.28 43.69 11.69
N PRO A 1228 20.62 43.87 11.89
CA PRO A 1228 21.51 42.70 11.93
C PRO A 1228 22.50 42.69 13.14
N TRP A 1229 23.78 42.34 12.89
CA TRP A 1229 24.94 42.10 13.77
C TRP A 1229 25.04 40.65 14.29
N LYS A 1230 26.06 39.82 14.02
CA LYS A 1230 27.54 39.91 13.86
C LYS A 1230 28.28 39.34 15.09
N ASN A 1231 28.81 38.12 15.00
CA ASN A 1231 30.26 37.82 15.02
C ASN A 1231 30.51 36.30 15.22
N TYR A 1232 31.65 35.85 14.65
CA TYR A 1232 32.13 34.46 14.55
C TYR A 1232 31.33 33.54 13.62
#